data_AF-A0A2A2HTY2-F1
#
_entry.id   AF-A0A2A2HTY2-F1
#
_cell.length_a   1.000
_cell.length_b   1.000
_cell.length_c   1.000
_cell.angle_alpha   90.00
_cell.angle_beta   90.00
_cell.angle_gamma   90.00
#
_symmetry.space_group_name_H-M   'P 1'
#
loop_
_entity.id
_entity.type
_entity.pdbx_description
1 polymer ?
#
loop_
_entity_poly.entity_id
_entity_poly.type
_entity_poly.pdbx_seq_one_letter_code
_entity_poly.pdbx_strand_id
1 'polypeptide(L)'
;MPEESKTARTFKELKWSDLQDWAGGKATAKGIKYQEEERVKEIKCTSSGSLVARVEGTIEYFTEVFLKNGKLSSVCTCPVGHDCKHGVAAVLEYLDRVEQGEDLPVVSEEDTLIKRSRRGFAGTEISEAYEAEDSSKILREYLEKLEKRELIEILTTFAKKDNMLGRYLRDRQNLATKNPEGVIGSIYSELDELWRELKSSDSDFWSYEGEEVPDFSEVQVRLESLLDSGHPDEILDIGKELMDKYKEIEEYDDEGDVGTQISGCMDVVFRALSQSSLSAHEKMLYALELELKDDYSILNEPSIWRETYAQEEWKLFAKALKARLQEVETETDILYESSWERDYVVDRLIDALRKAGLSEEIIPISELEAERTGNYTRLVRELLDFGQKKRAEEWIYRGIKKLREYKPGTAYELLQTLIEIKENEENWSFVAALETEEFFRFPQLSSYIRMQKAARKIGKWKEIREAALQYLRRGKLPANQPKTTEEFSILPGILPKTGLLDAEPLEKIKPPILDLLIQIAIQEDEADEVIHWYGELKSGKGEAEKTRRFTLEEEIANAVKDKYPEVAIGIWKNIAEDLISKTKVSSYEEASMYLRKIKETLESIGNTEEWEAYLRQIREANRLKKKLLEILDRLEKTRIIGK
;
A
#
# COMPACT_ATOMS: atom_id res chain seq x y z
N MET A 1 4.12 -16.16 -46.19
CA MET A 1 4.36 -14.72 -46.41
C MET A 1 4.75 -14.16 -45.04
N PRO A 2 5.98 -13.69 -44.83
CA PRO A 2 6.32 -13.06 -43.57
C PRO A 2 5.62 -11.71 -43.50
N GLU A 3 5.00 -11.45 -42.34
CA GLU A 3 4.30 -10.22 -41.99
C GLU A 3 5.19 -9.01 -42.23
N GLU A 4 4.61 -8.00 -42.88
CA GLU A 4 5.23 -6.73 -43.19
C GLU A 4 5.76 -6.07 -41.91
N SER A 5 7.03 -5.66 -41.98
CA SER A 5 7.69 -4.76 -41.05
C SER A 5 6.78 -3.58 -40.71
N LYS A 6 6.26 -3.55 -39.47
CA LYS A 6 5.71 -2.33 -38.86
C LYS A 6 6.82 -1.28 -38.87
N THR A 7 6.66 -0.28 -39.72
CA THR A 7 7.49 0.91 -39.84
C THR A 7 7.88 1.46 -38.46
N ALA A 8 9.18 1.59 -38.20
CA ALA A 8 9.70 2.17 -36.98
C ALA A 8 9.21 3.63 -36.85
N ARG A 9 8.33 3.87 -35.89
CA ARG A 9 7.78 5.19 -35.59
C ARG A 9 8.91 6.11 -35.13
N THR A 10 8.96 7.35 -35.61
CA THR A 10 9.96 8.35 -35.18
C THR A 10 9.35 9.37 -34.22
N PHE A 11 10.18 10.05 -33.42
CA PHE A 11 9.71 11.14 -32.53
C PHE A 11 8.89 12.20 -33.29
N LYS A 12 9.20 12.46 -34.58
CA LYS A 12 8.49 13.43 -35.44
C LYS A 12 7.04 13.05 -35.75
N GLU A 13 6.65 11.78 -35.54
CA GLU A 13 5.32 11.25 -35.82
C GLU A 13 4.43 11.16 -34.56
N LEU A 14 4.91 11.74 -33.44
CA LEU A 14 4.18 11.76 -32.18
C LEU A 14 3.00 12.75 -32.24
N LYS A 15 1.90 12.30 -31.66
CA LYS A 15 0.68 13.06 -31.40
C LYS A 15 0.65 13.47 -29.93
N TRP A 16 -0.15 14.46 -29.61
CA TRP A 16 -0.39 14.85 -28.20
C TRP A 16 -0.96 13.69 -27.36
N SER A 17 -1.73 12.79 -27.98
CA SER A 17 -2.21 11.57 -27.33
C SER A 17 -1.06 10.66 -26.90
N ASP A 18 -0.01 10.51 -27.72
CA ASP A 18 1.11 9.63 -27.40
C ASP A 18 1.87 10.08 -26.14
N LEU A 19 1.99 11.39 -25.89
CA LEU A 19 2.59 11.92 -24.67
C LEU A 19 1.72 11.70 -23.44
N GLN A 20 0.40 11.82 -23.59
CA GLN A 20 -0.54 11.64 -22.48
C GLN A 20 -0.76 10.17 -22.11
N ASP A 21 -0.83 9.28 -23.09
CA ASP A 21 -0.90 7.83 -22.85
C ASP A 21 0.40 7.31 -22.22
N TRP A 22 1.51 7.98 -22.50
CA TRP A 22 2.84 7.65 -21.98
C TRP A 22 3.06 8.17 -20.55
N ALA A 23 2.93 9.47 -20.32
CA ALA A 23 3.29 10.11 -19.05
C ALA A 23 2.08 10.42 -18.14
N GLY A 24 0.86 10.25 -18.65
CA GLY A 24 -0.37 10.71 -17.99
C GLY A 24 -0.65 12.20 -18.18
N GLY A 25 -1.91 12.59 -18.01
CA GLY A 25 -2.38 13.97 -18.27
C GLY A 25 -1.67 15.04 -17.43
N LYS A 26 -1.54 14.81 -16.12
CA LYS A 26 -0.89 15.75 -15.18
C LYS A 26 0.60 15.95 -15.46
N ALA A 27 1.34 14.87 -15.76
CA ALA A 27 2.77 14.97 -16.05
C ALA A 27 3.00 15.63 -17.42
N THR A 28 2.15 15.33 -18.40
CA THR A 28 2.20 15.96 -19.72
C THR A 28 2.00 17.48 -19.62
N ALA A 29 0.98 17.93 -18.87
CA ALA A 29 0.72 19.36 -18.68
C ALA A 29 1.90 20.07 -18.01
N LYS A 30 2.49 19.47 -16.97
CA LYS A 30 3.70 20.00 -16.32
C LYS A 30 4.91 20.01 -17.25
N GLY A 31 5.07 18.98 -18.09
CA GLY A 31 6.17 18.90 -19.05
C GLY A 31 6.11 19.99 -20.11
N ILE A 32 4.90 20.30 -20.61
CA ILE A 32 4.69 21.43 -21.53
C ILE A 32 5.11 22.74 -20.88
N LYS A 33 4.67 23.00 -19.64
CA LYS A 33 5.06 24.20 -18.90
C LYS A 33 6.58 24.31 -18.74
N TYR A 34 7.28 23.20 -18.53
CA TYR A 34 8.74 23.19 -18.37
C TYR A 34 9.48 23.53 -19.68
N GLN A 35 8.94 23.09 -20.81
CA GLN A 35 9.48 23.46 -22.12
C GLN A 35 9.18 24.93 -22.44
N GLU A 36 7.94 25.41 -22.22
CA GLU A 36 7.56 26.81 -22.42
C GLU A 36 8.35 27.80 -21.54
N GLU A 37 8.79 27.36 -20.35
CA GLU A 37 9.64 28.15 -19.44
C GLU A 37 11.14 27.98 -19.72
N GLU A 38 11.53 27.42 -20.86
CA GLU A 38 12.93 27.21 -21.29
C GLU A 38 13.78 26.47 -20.25
N ARG A 39 13.17 25.52 -19.53
CA ARG A 39 13.86 24.76 -18.48
C ARG A 39 14.71 23.61 -19.02
N VAL A 40 14.57 23.27 -20.29
CA VAL A 40 15.45 22.30 -20.95
C VAL A 40 16.74 23.01 -21.35
N LYS A 41 17.77 22.92 -20.50
CA LYS A 41 19.01 23.68 -20.66
C LYS A 41 19.98 23.06 -21.64
N GLU A 42 19.86 21.76 -21.88
CA GLU A 42 20.72 21.03 -22.80
C GLU A 42 19.95 19.81 -23.32
N ILE A 43 20.02 19.56 -24.63
CA ILE A 43 19.42 18.39 -25.26
C ILE A 43 20.30 17.88 -26.40
N LYS A 44 20.48 16.56 -26.48
CA LYS A 44 21.33 15.88 -27.46
C LYS A 44 20.67 14.58 -27.94
N CYS A 45 21.12 14.05 -29.07
CA CYS A 45 20.70 12.75 -29.58
C CYS A 45 21.80 11.70 -29.38
N THR A 46 21.44 10.46 -29.09
CA THR A 46 22.40 9.34 -29.11
C THR A 46 22.51 8.76 -30.53
N SER A 47 23.57 7.99 -30.79
CA SER A 47 23.71 7.22 -32.04
C SER A 47 22.60 6.17 -32.25
N SER A 48 21.94 5.74 -31.17
CA SER A 48 20.78 4.82 -31.20
C SER A 48 19.45 5.53 -31.45
N GLY A 49 19.43 6.87 -31.50
CA GLY A 49 18.24 7.67 -31.74
C GLY A 49 17.45 8.04 -30.48
N SER A 50 18.01 7.86 -29.29
CA SER A 50 17.43 8.34 -28.02
C SER A 50 17.70 9.84 -27.84
N LEU A 51 16.82 10.52 -27.09
CA LEU A 51 16.99 11.91 -26.67
C LEU A 51 17.54 11.94 -25.25
N VAL A 52 18.55 12.76 -24.98
CA VAL A 52 19.10 12.94 -23.64
C VAL A 52 19.09 14.42 -23.31
N ALA A 53 18.54 14.79 -22.16
CA ALA A 53 18.36 16.18 -21.79
C ALA A 53 18.68 16.47 -20.32
N ARG A 54 19.15 17.70 -20.07
CA ARG A 54 19.25 18.32 -18.75
C ARG A 54 18.09 19.30 -18.58
N VAL A 55 17.25 19.05 -17.59
CA VAL A 55 16.02 19.80 -17.33
C VAL A 55 16.06 20.39 -15.92
N GLU A 56 15.87 21.70 -15.81
CA GLU A 56 15.86 22.44 -14.55
C GLU A 56 14.51 22.28 -13.83
N GLY A 57 14.52 21.71 -12.62
CA GLY A 57 13.36 21.57 -11.75
C GLY A 57 13.54 22.33 -10.43
N THR A 58 13.27 21.68 -9.30
CA THR A 58 13.77 22.12 -7.98
C THR A 58 15.29 22.00 -7.90
N ILE A 59 15.84 20.98 -8.56
CA ILE A 59 17.26 20.79 -8.86
C ILE A 59 17.40 20.41 -10.34
N GLU A 60 18.63 20.24 -10.82
CA GLU A 60 18.87 19.73 -12.17
C GLU A 60 18.55 18.24 -12.27
N TYR A 61 17.74 17.87 -13.26
CA TYR A 61 17.41 16.49 -13.57
C TYR A 61 17.92 16.09 -14.94
N PHE A 62 18.37 14.84 -15.06
CA PHE A 62 18.88 14.27 -16.31
C PHE A 62 17.88 13.21 -16.77
N THR A 63 17.48 13.27 -18.04
CA THR A 63 16.48 12.37 -18.61
C THR A 63 16.96 11.81 -19.94
N GLU A 64 16.70 10.53 -20.18
CA GLU A 64 16.87 9.86 -21.47
C GLU A 64 15.52 9.32 -21.92
N VAL A 65 15.11 9.65 -23.15
CA VAL A 65 13.85 9.22 -23.76
C VAL A 65 14.15 8.41 -25.02
N PHE A 66 13.53 7.25 -25.16
CA PHE A 66 13.72 6.35 -26.28
C PHE A 66 12.41 5.69 -26.72
N LEU A 67 12.40 5.17 -27.95
CA LEU A 67 11.25 4.46 -28.52
C LEU A 67 11.51 2.96 -28.49
N LYS A 68 10.80 2.23 -27.63
CA LYS A 68 10.85 0.76 -27.57
C LYS A 68 9.61 0.19 -28.25
N ASN A 69 9.80 -0.55 -29.35
CA ASN A 69 8.70 -1.10 -30.17
C ASN A 69 7.68 -0.03 -30.63
N GLY A 70 8.14 1.20 -30.88
CA GLY A 70 7.29 2.32 -31.29
C GLY A 70 6.49 3.00 -30.16
N LYS A 71 6.71 2.61 -28.90
CA LYS A 71 6.18 3.29 -27.70
C LYS A 71 7.27 4.10 -27.00
N LEU A 72 6.89 5.26 -26.47
CA LEU A 72 7.78 6.10 -25.67
C LEU A 72 8.11 5.42 -24.34
N SER A 73 9.35 5.59 -23.90
CA SER A 73 9.83 5.20 -22.58
C SER A 73 10.92 6.18 -22.18
N SER A 74 11.05 6.47 -20.88
CA SER A 74 12.16 7.28 -20.39
C SER A 74 12.70 6.79 -19.06
N VAL A 75 13.94 7.19 -18.81
CA VAL A 75 14.60 7.12 -17.51
C VAL A 75 14.98 8.54 -17.11
N CYS A 76 14.70 8.93 -15.88
CA CYS A 76 14.99 10.27 -15.38
C CYS A 76 15.45 10.24 -13.92
N THR A 77 16.43 11.06 -13.57
CA THR A 77 16.93 11.18 -12.18
C THR A 77 15.99 11.90 -11.21
N CYS A 78 14.75 12.15 -11.59
CA CYS A 78 13.77 12.77 -10.71
C CYS A 78 13.09 11.73 -9.82
N PRO A 79 12.40 12.13 -8.72
CA PRO A 79 11.73 11.19 -7.81
C PRO A 79 10.72 10.25 -8.49
N VAL A 80 10.20 10.61 -9.67
CA VAL A 80 9.28 9.76 -10.45
C VAL A 80 10.01 8.63 -11.20
N GLY A 81 11.31 8.80 -11.50
CA GLY A 81 12.16 7.78 -12.12
C GLY A 81 11.96 7.54 -13.61
N HIS A 82 10.73 7.56 -14.12
CA HIS A 82 10.38 7.29 -15.52
C HIS A 82 9.12 8.06 -15.95
N ASP A 83 8.90 8.12 -17.26
CA ASP A 83 7.69 8.64 -17.94
C ASP A 83 7.15 9.94 -17.32
N CYS A 84 8.08 10.83 -17.00
CA CYS A 84 7.83 11.98 -16.15
C CYS A 84 7.70 13.27 -16.97
N LYS A 85 7.33 14.36 -16.28
CA LYS A 85 7.27 15.71 -16.88
C LYS A 85 8.58 16.15 -17.56
N HIS A 86 9.75 15.71 -17.07
CA HIS A 86 11.04 16.08 -17.68
C HIS A 86 11.27 15.34 -19.00
N GLY A 87 10.87 14.05 -19.09
CA GLY A 87 10.87 13.30 -20.34
C GLY A 87 9.95 13.94 -21.38
N VAL A 88 8.75 14.35 -20.96
CA VAL A 88 7.83 15.10 -21.83
C VAL A 88 8.45 16.41 -22.31
N ALA A 89 9.04 17.20 -21.40
CA ALA A 89 9.68 18.47 -21.76
C ALA A 89 10.83 18.26 -22.77
N ALA A 90 11.64 17.22 -22.60
CA ALA A 90 12.72 16.88 -23.52
C ALA A 90 12.21 16.51 -24.92
N VAL A 91 11.14 15.72 -25.02
CA VAL A 91 10.52 15.40 -26.31
C VAL A 91 9.99 16.66 -26.99
N LEU A 92 9.29 17.53 -26.26
CA LEU A 92 8.73 18.76 -26.81
C LEU A 92 9.82 19.73 -27.29
N GLU A 93 10.90 19.88 -26.52
CA GLU A 93 12.05 20.72 -26.89
C GLU A 93 12.72 20.20 -28.16
N TYR A 94 12.89 18.88 -28.29
CA TYR A 94 13.40 18.28 -29.52
C TYR A 94 12.50 18.59 -30.71
N LEU A 95 11.19 18.48 -30.53
CA LEU A 95 10.23 18.69 -31.60
C LEU A 95 10.19 20.16 -32.06
N ASP A 96 10.28 21.11 -31.13
CA ASP A 96 10.37 22.55 -31.42
C ASP A 96 11.65 22.88 -32.23
N ARG A 97 12.81 22.35 -31.83
CA ARG A 97 14.07 22.53 -32.58
C ARG A 97 14.03 21.94 -33.97
N VAL A 98 13.41 20.78 -34.12
CA VAL A 98 13.19 20.16 -35.44
C VAL A 98 12.27 21.02 -36.32
N GLU A 99 11.23 21.64 -35.76
CA GLU A 99 10.33 22.56 -36.48
C GLU A 99 11.07 23.82 -36.94
N GLN A 100 12.02 24.28 -36.14
CA GLN A 100 12.91 25.42 -36.44
C GLN A 100 14.06 25.07 -37.42
N GLY A 101 14.19 23.79 -37.81
CA GLY A 101 15.22 23.32 -38.75
C GLY A 101 16.60 23.12 -38.13
N GLU A 102 16.69 23.01 -36.80
CA GLU A 102 17.93 22.76 -36.07
C GLU A 102 18.20 21.25 -35.90
N ASP A 103 19.42 20.82 -36.21
CA ASP A 103 19.88 19.45 -35.93
C ASP A 103 20.54 19.38 -34.55
N LEU A 104 20.16 18.38 -33.76
CA LEU A 104 20.78 18.14 -32.45
C LEU A 104 22.14 17.44 -32.59
N PRO A 105 23.12 17.78 -31.72
CA PRO A 105 24.40 17.11 -31.72
C PRO A 105 24.22 15.63 -31.33
N VAL A 106 24.84 14.74 -32.12
CA VAL A 106 24.87 13.29 -31.85
C VAL A 106 26.06 12.97 -30.96
N VAL A 107 25.80 12.30 -29.84
CA VAL A 107 26.82 11.91 -28.84
C VAL A 107 26.97 10.40 -28.72
N SER A 108 28.17 9.96 -28.33
CA SER A 108 28.46 8.56 -28.00
C SER A 108 27.96 8.19 -26.61
N GLU A 109 27.82 6.89 -26.34
CA GLU A 109 27.41 6.32 -25.04
C GLU A 109 28.31 6.75 -23.85
N GLU A 110 29.46 7.36 -24.11
CA GLU A 110 30.37 7.84 -23.08
C GLU A 110 30.07 9.26 -22.56
N ASP A 111 29.13 9.98 -23.19
CA ASP A 111 28.74 11.35 -22.83
C ASP A 111 28.20 11.42 -21.38
N THR A 112 28.58 12.49 -20.69
CA THR A 112 28.27 12.69 -19.28
C THR A 112 26.77 12.82 -19.02
N LEU A 113 25.97 13.30 -19.98
CA LEU A 113 24.52 13.37 -19.86
C LEU A 113 23.88 11.97 -19.80
N ILE A 114 24.37 11.02 -20.61
CA ILE A 114 23.89 9.63 -20.63
C ILE A 114 24.24 8.92 -19.32
N LYS A 115 25.49 9.07 -18.87
CA LYS A 115 25.93 8.50 -17.59
C LYS A 115 25.13 9.05 -16.41
N ARG A 116 24.75 10.34 -16.47
CA ARG A 116 23.93 10.97 -15.42
C ARG A 116 22.46 10.58 -15.50
N SER A 117 21.86 10.48 -16.69
CA SER A 117 20.45 10.06 -16.83
C SER A 117 20.22 8.62 -16.36
N ARG A 118 21.19 7.73 -16.59
CA ARG A 118 21.11 6.30 -16.20
C ARG A 118 21.58 6.02 -14.77
N ARG A 119 22.05 7.03 -14.04
CA ARG A 119 22.65 6.89 -12.69
C ARG A 119 21.68 6.34 -11.63
N GLY A 120 20.37 6.28 -11.92
CA GLY A 120 19.33 5.67 -11.09
C GLY A 120 18.57 4.51 -11.74
N PHE A 121 19.06 3.91 -12.83
CA PHE A 121 18.42 2.76 -13.50
C PHE A 121 19.32 1.52 -13.61
N ALA A 122 20.56 1.61 -13.11
CA ALA A 122 21.32 0.43 -12.74
C ALA A 122 20.85 -0.04 -11.35
N GLY A 123 19.76 -0.81 -11.32
CA GLY A 123 19.39 -1.61 -10.14
C GLY A 123 18.06 -1.25 -9.49
N THR A 124 16.98 -1.75 -10.05
CA THR A 124 15.88 -2.22 -9.19
C THR A 124 16.39 -3.47 -8.46
N GLU A 125 16.60 -3.31 -7.16
CA GLU A 125 16.54 -4.34 -6.09
C GLU A 125 17.67 -5.35 -5.85
N ILE A 126 18.83 -5.31 -6.51
CA ILE A 126 19.93 -6.27 -6.17
C ILE A 126 21.32 -5.65 -5.94
N SER A 127 21.59 -4.35 -6.16
CA SER A 127 22.98 -3.87 -6.27
C SER A 127 23.54 -2.93 -5.18
N GLU A 128 22.76 -2.38 -4.25
CA GLU A 128 23.33 -1.47 -3.23
C GLU A 128 24.09 -2.23 -2.12
N ALA A 129 23.68 -3.46 -1.81
CA ALA A 129 24.37 -4.29 -0.82
C ALA A 129 25.76 -4.76 -1.30
N TYR A 130 25.94 -5.03 -2.59
CA TYR A 130 27.21 -5.52 -3.14
C TYR A 130 28.28 -4.41 -3.29
N GLU A 131 27.90 -3.17 -3.63
CA GLU A 131 28.86 -2.05 -3.71
C GLU A 131 29.25 -1.51 -2.31
N ALA A 132 28.34 -1.55 -1.33
CA ALA A 132 28.63 -1.19 0.06
C ALA A 132 29.58 -2.20 0.74
N GLU A 133 29.41 -3.50 0.50
CA GLU A 133 30.33 -4.52 1.02
C GLU A 133 31.73 -4.43 0.40
N ASP A 134 31.83 -4.18 -0.92
CA ASP A 134 33.11 -4.09 -1.62
C ASP A 134 33.88 -2.81 -1.22
N SER A 135 33.17 -1.68 -1.07
CA SER A 135 33.77 -0.43 -0.57
C SER A 135 34.23 -0.52 0.89
N SER A 136 33.48 -1.22 1.76
CA SER A 136 33.88 -1.48 3.15
C SER A 136 35.13 -2.36 3.24
N LYS A 137 35.25 -3.39 2.39
CA LYS A 137 36.46 -4.23 2.30
C LYS A 137 37.66 -3.44 1.80
N ILE A 138 37.51 -2.65 0.74
CA ILE A 138 38.58 -1.80 0.20
C ILE A 138 39.03 -0.76 1.23
N LEU A 139 38.10 -0.15 1.95
CA LEU A 139 38.41 0.80 3.03
C LEU A 139 39.18 0.11 4.15
N ARG A 140 38.75 -1.07 4.59
CA ARG A 140 39.49 -1.85 5.59
C ARG A 140 40.91 -2.16 5.12
N GLU A 141 41.10 -2.64 3.90
CA GLU A 141 42.42 -2.94 3.34
C GLU A 141 43.32 -1.69 3.24
N TYR A 142 42.75 -0.52 3.00
CA TYR A 142 43.48 0.75 3.03
C TYR A 142 43.90 1.11 4.46
N LEU A 143 42.97 1.05 5.42
CA LEU A 143 43.25 1.36 6.82
C LEU A 143 44.28 0.40 7.44
N GLU A 144 44.27 -0.88 7.06
CA GLU A 144 45.26 -1.88 7.49
C GLU A 144 46.68 -1.60 6.99
N LYS A 145 46.84 -0.83 5.89
CA LYS A 145 48.15 -0.44 5.34
C LYS A 145 48.72 0.82 5.99
N LEU A 146 47.93 1.56 6.76
CA LEU A 146 48.36 2.80 7.42
C LEU A 146 49.14 2.52 8.70
N GLU A 147 50.07 3.42 9.02
CA GLU A 147 50.77 3.34 10.30
C GLU A 147 49.85 3.76 11.45
N LYS A 148 50.10 3.22 12.66
CA LYS A 148 49.34 3.54 13.88
C LYS A 148 49.23 5.06 14.13
N ARG A 149 50.27 5.83 13.79
CA ARG A 149 50.27 7.29 13.96
C ARG A 149 49.28 7.98 13.01
N GLU A 150 49.25 7.54 11.76
CA GLU A 150 48.33 8.07 10.73
C GLU A 150 46.88 7.74 11.10
N LEU A 151 46.61 6.52 11.58
CA LEU A 151 45.29 6.13 12.06
C LEU A 151 44.82 6.98 13.25
N ILE A 152 45.69 7.25 14.22
CA ILE A 152 45.38 8.13 15.36
C ILE A 152 45.07 9.55 14.88
N GLU A 153 45.85 10.07 13.92
CA GLU A 153 45.64 11.42 13.38
C GLU A 153 44.33 11.53 12.61
N ILE A 154 43.99 10.51 11.80
CA ILE A 154 42.70 10.42 11.11
C ILE A 154 41.56 10.39 12.13
N LEU A 155 41.57 9.45 13.08
CA LEU A 155 40.51 9.32 14.09
C LEU A 155 40.37 10.61 14.92
N THR A 156 41.46 11.23 15.33
CA THR A 156 41.42 12.48 16.11
C THR A 156 40.89 13.64 15.28
N THR A 157 41.22 13.68 13.98
CA THR A 157 40.73 14.73 13.06
C THR A 157 39.23 14.58 12.80
N PHE A 158 38.76 13.36 12.57
CA PHE A 158 37.33 13.09 12.37
C PHE A 158 36.54 13.26 13.67
N ALA A 159 37.03 12.80 14.81
CA ALA A 159 36.41 13.02 16.12
C ALA A 159 36.24 14.50 16.51
N LYS A 160 37.02 15.40 15.91
CA LYS A 160 36.86 16.86 16.07
C LYS A 160 35.84 17.47 15.11
N LYS A 161 35.59 16.82 13.97
CA LYS A 161 34.68 17.29 12.92
C LYS A 161 33.27 16.71 13.07
N ASP A 162 33.20 15.48 13.57
CA ASP A 162 31.99 14.70 13.76
C ASP A 162 31.77 14.51 15.27
N ASN A 163 30.69 15.12 15.79
CA ASN A 163 30.40 15.08 17.22
C ASN A 163 30.06 13.65 17.69
N MET A 164 29.41 12.86 16.84
CA MET A 164 28.99 11.49 17.13
C MET A 164 30.19 10.58 17.32
N LEU A 165 31.13 10.60 16.37
CA LEU A 165 32.38 9.85 16.49
C LEU A 165 33.22 10.35 17.69
N GLY A 166 33.24 11.66 17.91
CA GLY A 166 33.91 12.26 19.07
C GLY A 166 33.33 11.78 20.40
N ARG A 167 32.01 11.71 20.51
CA ARG A 167 31.28 11.20 21.68
C ARG A 167 31.57 9.71 21.89
N TYR A 168 31.42 8.89 20.84
CA TYR A 168 31.73 7.45 20.85
C TYR A 168 33.13 7.18 21.42
N LEU A 169 34.17 7.87 20.91
CA LEU A 169 35.54 7.65 21.36
C LEU A 169 35.79 8.12 22.80
N ARG A 170 35.16 9.21 23.25
CA ARG A 170 35.24 9.69 24.64
C ARG A 170 34.60 8.71 25.61
N ASP A 171 33.44 8.16 25.28
CA ASP A 171 32.75 7.20 26.15
C ASP A 171 33.55 5.89 26.24
N ARG A 172 34.10 5.39 25.12
CA ARG A 172 35.06 4.27 25.15
C ARG A 172 36.30 4.55 25.99
N GLN A 173 36.84 5.77 25.95
CA GLN A 173 37.95 6.17 26.80
C GLN A 173 37.56 6.12 28.28
N ASN A 174 36.40 6.69 28.64
CA ASN A 174 35.90 6.72 30.01
C ASN A 174 35.66 5.30 30.55
N LEU A 175 35.04 4.43 29.75
CA LEU A 175 34.80 3.02 30.07
C LEU A 175 36.11 2.26 30.31
N ALA A 176 37.12 2.46 29.45
CA ALA A 176 38.44 1.84 29.61
C ALA A 176 39.19 2.31 30.87
N THR A 177 38.90 3.52 31.37
CA THR A 177 39.56 4.11 32.55
C THR A 177 38.88 3.80 33.90
N LYS A 178 37.85 2.93 33.90
CA LYS A 178 37.11 2.40 35.07
C LYS A 178 35.95 3.24 35.63
N ASN A 179 35.20 3.98 34.82
CA ASN A 179 33.97 4.65 35.30
C ASN A 179 32.73 4.37 34.42
N PRO A 180 32.24 3.12 34.36
CA PRO A 180 31.02 2.78 33.63
C PRO A 180 29.78 3.48 34.22
N GLU A 181 29.70 3.62 35.54
CA GLU A 181 28.56 4.28 36.21
C GLU A 181 28.42 5.76 35.82
N GLY A 182 29.54 6.46 35.62
CA GLY A 182 29.52 7.85 35.15
C GLY A 182 29.02 8.01 33.70
N VAL A 183 29.34 7.04 32.84
CA VAL A 183 28.82 7.02 31.46
C VAL A 183 27.32 6.72 31.48
N ILE A 184 26.90 5.70 32.21
CA ILE A 184 25.47 5.33 32.34
C ILE A 184 24.66 6.47 32.95
N GLY A 185 25.11 7.06 34.07
CA GLY A 185 24.42 8.17 34.72
C GLY A 185 24.29 9.41 33.82
N SER A 186 25.26 9.65 32.93
CA SER A 186 25.14 10.71 31.93
C SER A 186 24.24 10.34 30.76
N ILE A 187 24.00 9.06 30.43
CA ILE A 187 22.96 8.65 29.46
C ILE A 187 21.58 8.95 30.03
N TYR A 188 21.31 8.56 31.28
CA TYR A 188 20.05 8.89 31.93
C TYR A 188 19.82 10.40 32.05
N SER A 189 20.87 11.18 32.36
CA SER A 189 20.74 12.65 32.40
C SER A 189 20.37 13.24 31.04
N GLU A 190 20.94 12.71 29.95
CA GLU A 190 20.66 13.14 28.58
C GLU A 190 19.24 12.73 28.15
N LEU A 191 18.81 11.51 28.49
CA LEU A 191 17.43 11.07 28.30
C LEU A 191 16.44 11.95 29.07
N ASP A 192 16.71 12.25 30.34
CA ASP A 192 15.88 13.15 31.14
C ASP A 192 15.78 14.56 30.52
N GLU A 193 16.86 15.06 29.90
CA GLU A 193 16.86 16.34 29.18
C GLU A 193 15.99 16.26 27.91
N LEU A 194 16.15 15.23 27.07
CA LEU A 194 15.33 15.01 25.87
C LEU A 194 13.85 14.84 26.22
N TRP A 195 13.53 14.07 27.25
CA TRP A 195 12.15 13.89 27.71
C TRP A 195 11.57 15.18 28.31
N ARG A 196 12.38 16.02 28.94
CA ARG A 196 11.94 17.35 29.41
C ARG A 196 11.69 18.30 28.27
N GLU A 197 12.57 18.34 27.26
CA GLU A 197 12.38 19.14 26.06
C GLU A 197 11.04 18.80 25.41
N LEU A 198 10.80 17.51 25.20
CA LEU A 198 9.57 16.96 24.64
C LEU A 198 8.30 17.28 25.46
N LYS A 199 8.41 17.37 26.80
CA LYS A 199 7.30 17.71 27.70
C LYS A 199 7.16 19.21 27.98
N SER A 200 8.18 20.03 27.71
CA SER A 200 8.22 21.46 28.04
C SER A 200 7.72 22.35 26.91
N SER A 201 7.59 21.82 25.70
CA SER A 201 6.95 22.41 24.52
C SER A 201 5.41 22.51 24.64
N ASP A 202 4.89 22.70 25.85
CA ASP A 202 3.46 22.67 26.13
C ASP A 202 2.86 24.08 26.21
N SER A 203 2.34 24.56 25.07
CA SER A 203 1.07 25.31 25.03
C SER A 203 0.44 25.43 23.63
N ASP A 204 1.15 25.09 22.54
CA ASP A 204 0.65 25.19 21.15
C ASP A 204 1.08 23.97 20.28
N PHE A 205 1.06 22.75 20.86
CA PHE A 205 1.54 21.49 20.26
C PHE A 205 0.89 21.06 18.92
N TRP A 206 -0.10 21.80 18.40
CA TRP A 206 -0.84 21.41 17.19
C TRP A 206 -0.93 22.49 16.12
N SER A 207 0.08 23.36 16.05
CA SER A 207 0.26 24.24 14.91
C SER A 207 1.17 23.58 13.87
N TYR A 208 0.72 23.58 12.62
CA TYR A 208 1.26 22.87 11.45
C TYR A 208 2.64 23.37 10.96
N GLU A 209 3.47 23.94 11.85
CA GLU A 209 4.74 24.57 11.52
C GLU A 209 5.82 24.33 12.59
N GLY A 210 6.54 23.21 12.47
CA GLY A 210 8.01 23.17 12.55
C GLY A 210 8.70 23.37 13.90
N GLU A 211 8.38 22.57 14.93
CA GLU A 211 9.33 22.32 16.03
C GLU A 211 10.22 21.10 15.71
N GLU A 212 11.50 21.18 16.05
CA GLU A 212 12.50 20.12 15.82
C GLU A 212 12.23 18.95 16.78
N VAL A 213 12.00 17.77 16.22
CA VAL A 213 11.88 16.51 16.98
C VAL A 213 13.19 16.30 17.76
N PRO A 214 13.15 16.01 19.08
CA PRO A 214 14.37 15.77 19.86
C PRO A 214 15.23 14.69 19.23
N ASP A 215 16.55 14.91 19.18
CA ASP A 215 17.50 14.00 18.52
C ASP A 215 18.08 12.96 19.49
N PHE A 216 17.60 11.72 19.41
CA PHE A 216 18.10 10.57 20.15
C PHE A 216 19.32 9.91 19.50
N SER A 217 19.82 10.42 18.37
CA SER A 217 21.01 9.85 17.71
C SER A 217 22.22 9.84 18.65
N GLU A 218 22.39 10.88 19.48
CA GLU A 218 23.46 10.92 20.48
C GLU A 218 23.32 9.76 21.49
N VAL A 219 22.12 9.53 22.02
CA VAL A 219 21.83 8.39 22.90
C VAL A 219 22.16 7.07 22.21
N GLN A 220 21.72 6.88 20.96
CA GLN A 220 22.00 5.66 20.19
C GLN A 220 23.50 5.36 20.13
N VAL A 221 24.33 6.36 19.76
CA VAL A 221 25.79 6.19 19.68
C VAL A 221 26.42 5.86 21.03
N ARG A 222 25.85 6.36 22.13
CA ARG A 222 26.32 6.06 23.48
C ARG A 222 25.96 4.63 23.89
N LEU A 223 24.78 4.14 23.52
CA LEU A 223 24.42 2.73 23.66
C LEU A 223 25.37 1.84 22.85
N GLU A 224 25.74 2.23 21.62
CA GLU A 224 26.73 1.50 20.83
C GLU A 224 28.11 1.48 21.50
N SER A 225 28.51 2.58 22.12
CA SER A 225 29.79 2.66 22.86
C SER A 225 29.83 1.71 24.06
N LEU A 226 28.71 1.54 24.77
CA LEU A 226 28.56 0.56 25.86
C LEU A 226 28.63 -0.87 25.31
N LEU A 227 27.90 -1.14 24.24
CA LEU A 227 27.84 -2.46 23.61
C LEU A 227 29.22 -2.91 23.14
N ASP A 228 29.91 -2.06 22.37
CA ASP A 228 31.24 -2.36 21.83
C ASP A 228 32.36 -2.33 22.88
N SER A 229 32.05 -1.93 24.11
CA SER A 229 32.96 -1.99 25.27
C SER A 229 32.66 -3.18 26.20
N GLY A 230 31.65 -3.99 25.89
CA GLY A 230 31.32 -5.21 26.63
C GLY A 230 30.40 -5.00 27.83
N HIS A 231 29.53 -3.99 27.78
CA HIS A 231 28.52 -3.69 28.81
C HIS A 231 27.08 -3.86 28.28
N PRO A 232 26.67 -5.07 27.84
CA PRO A 232 25.35 -5.29 27.25
C PRO A 232 24.22 -5.35 28.27
N ASP A 233 24.48 -5.73 29.52
CA ASP A 233 23.45 -5.92 30.54
C ASP A 233 22.88 -4.56 30.99
N GLU A 234 23.74 -3.55 31.13
CA GLU A 234 23.36 -2.19 31.52
C GLU A 234 22.51 -1.48 30.45
N ILE A 235 22.61 -1.89 29.18
CA ILE A 235 21.80 -1.36 28.08
C ILE A 235 20.35 -1.82 28.19
N LEU A 236 20.09 -2.99 28.79
CA LEU A 236 18.73 -3.53 28.93
C LEU A 236 17.87 -2.67 29.87
N ASP A 237 18.46 -2.16 30.95
CA ASP A 237 17.74 -1.27 31.86
C ASP A 237 17.39 0.06 31.17
N ILE A 238 18.28 0.58 30.33
CA ILE A 238 18.03 1.79 29.52
C ILE A 238 16.93 1.52 28.48
N GLY A 239 16.96 0.36 27.82
CA GLY A 239 15.94 -0.03 26.84
C GLY A 239 14.53 -0.13 27.44
N LYS A 240 14.42 -0.63 28.67
CA LYS A 240 13.13 -0.63 29.41
C LYS A 240 12.63 0.78 29.67
N GLU A 241 13.50 1.66 30.15
CA GLU A 241 13.13 3.05 30.43
C GLU A 241 12.72 3.81 29.17
N LEU A 242 13.43 3.61 28.04
CA LEU A 242 13.07 4.18 26.75
C LEU A 242 11.63 3.82 26.34
N MET A 243 11.27 2.53 26.41
CA MET A 243 9.92 2.09 26.06
C MET A 243 8.87 2.53 27.08
N ASP A 244 9.19 2.56 28.37
CA ASP A 244 8.28 3.09 29.40
C ASP A 244 7.97 4.57 29.17
N LYS A 245 8.99 5.36 28.82
CA LYS A 245 8.83 6.78 28.54
C LYS A 245 8.13 7.04 27.21
N TYR A 246 8.43 6.28 26.18
CA TYR A 246 7.72 6.37 24.90
C TYR A 246 6.24 6.04 25.06
N LYS A 247 5.88 5.01 25.83
CA LYS A 247 4.49 4.68 26.11
C LYS A 247 3.71 5.81 26.81
N GLU A 248 4.38 6.69 27.56
CA GLU A 248 3.73 7.87 28.16
C GLU A 248 3.32 8.93 27.11
N ILE A 249 3.90 8.89 25.91
CA ILE A 249 3.76 9.95 24.89
C ILE A 249 3.34 9.46 23.50
N GLU A 250 3.23 8.15 23.28
CA GLU A 250 2.99 7.54 21.96
C GLU A 250 1.70 8.03 21.27
N GLU A 251 0.65 8.38 22.03
CA GLU A 251 -0.60 8.96 21.49
C GLU A 251 -0.41 10.35 20.86
N TYR A 252 0.73 11.00 21.10
CA TYR A 252 1.05 12.34 20.62
C TYR A 252 2.07 12.34 19.48
N ASP A 253 2.58 11.17 19.07
CA ASP A 253 3.57 10.98 18.00
C ASP A 253 2.89 10.64 16.66
N ASP A 254 1.99 11.52 16.19
CA ASP A 254 1.15 11.27 15.01
C ASP A 254 1.94 10.99 13.72
N GLU A 255 3.11 11.62 13.56
CA GLU A 255 4.01 11.41 12.41
C GLU A 255 4.97 10.23 12.62
N GLY A 256 5.09 9.70 13.84
CA GLY A 256 5.98 8.58 14.18
C GLY A 256 7.46 8.95 14.20
N ASP A 257 7.80 10.24 14.24
CA ASP A 257 9.18 10.72 14.18
C ASP A 257 9.94 10.37 15.46
N VAL A 258 9.31 10.52 16.63
CA VAL A 258 9.93 10.13 17.90
C VAL A 258 10.09 8.62 17.94
N GLY A 259 9.05 7.87 17.56
CA GLY A 259 9.05 6.42 17.47
C GLY A 259 10.17 5.89 16.55
N THR A 260 10.42 6.55 15.43
CA THR A 260 11.52 6.20 14.51
C THR A 260 12.89 6.35 15.18
N GLN A 261 13.10 7.41 15.95
CA GLN A 261 14.37 7.62 16.65
C GLN A 261 14.56 6.65 17.83
N ILE A 262 13.50 6.39 18.59
CA ILE A 262 13.49 5.38 19.65
C ILE A 262 13.79 4.00 19.05
N SER A 263 13.20 3.67 17.90
CA SER A 263 13.46 2.42 17.16
C SER A 263 14.95 2.20 16.90
N GLY A 264 15.68 3.24 16.45
CA GLY A 264 17.13 3.19 16.24
C GLY A 264 17.93 2.89 17.52
N CYS A 265 17.49 3.41 18.67
CA CYS A 265 18.07 3.05 19.97
C CYS A 265 17.74 1.60 20.35
N MET A 266 16.50 1.17 20.12
CA MET A 266 16.03 -0.19 20.44
C MET A 266 16.70 -1.28 19.61
N ASP A 267 17.13 -0.98 18.37
CA ASP A 267 17.98 -1.87 17.58
C ASP A 267 19.30 -2.20 18.29
N VAL A 268 19.91 -1.21 18.96
CA VAL A 268 21.11 -1.42 19.78
C VAL A 268 20.77 -2.25 21.02
N VAL A 269 19.61 -2.01 21.65
CA VAL A 269 19.12 -2.80 22.79
C VAL A 269 18.91 -4.26 22.41
N PHE A 270 18.34 -4.58 21.24
CA PHE A 270 18.18 -5.97 20.80
C PHE A 270 19.51 -6.65 20.45
N ARG A 271 20.48 -5.90 19.90
CA ARG A 271 21.86 -6.40 19.73
C ARG A 271 22.54 -6.67 21.08
N ALA A 272 22.28 -5.84 22.08
CA ALA A 272 22.76 -6.03 23.44
C ALA A 272 22.08 -7.23 24.11
N LEU A 273 20.78 -7.43 23.91
CA LEU A 273 20.02 -8.57 24.43
C LEU A 273 20.59 -9.90 23.97
N SER A 274 20.97 -10.04 22.69
CA SER A 274 21.63 -11.27 22.21
C SER A 274 22.97 -11.53 22.92
N GLN A 275 23.70 -10.47 23.30
CA GLN A 275 25.01 -10.54 23.98
C GLN A 275 24.94 -10.54 25.52
N SER A 276 23.75 -10.35 26.10
CA SER A 276 23.57 -10.23 27.54
C SER A 276 23.84 -11.55 28.28
N SER A 277 24.09 -11.43 29.59
CA SER A 277 24.37 -12.57 30.47
C SER A 277 23.13 -13.37 30.87
N LEU A 278 21.94 -12.90 30.49
CA LEU A 278 20.66 -13.56 30.74
C LEU A 278 20.59 -14.95 30.09
N SER A 279 19.85 -15.86 30.71
CA SER A 279 19.48 -17.13 30.08
C SER A 279 18.53 -16.89 28.88
N ALA A 280 18.41 -17.87 27.98
CA ALA A 280 17.64 -17.65 26.75
C ALA A 280 16.16 -17.38 27.02
N HIS A 281 15.54 -18.07 27.99
CA HIS A 281 14.16 -17.79 28.37
C HIS A 281 13.97 -16.41 29.02
N GLU A 282 14.95 -15.91 29.78
CA GLU A 282 14.93 -14.54 30.32
C GLU A 282 15.07 -13.49 29.21
N LYS A 283 15.89 -13.76 28.18
CA LYS A 283 15.97 -12.91 26.98
C LYS A 283 14.63 -12.84 26.25
N MET A 284 13.94 -13.97 26.09
CA MET A 284 12.61 -14.04 25.48
C MET A 284 11.55 -13.27 26.29
N LEU A 285 11.58 -13.39 27.63
CA LEU A 285 10.68 -12.62 28.50
C LEU A 285 10.92 -11.13 28.38
N TYR A 286 12.19 -10.71 28.37
CA TYR A 286 12.57 -9.32 28.19
C TYR A 286 12.06 -8.77 26.84
N ALA A 287 12.28 -9.48 25.73
CA ALA A 287 11.79 -9.05 24.43
C ALA A 287 10.25 -8.96 24.39
N LEU A 288 9.56 -9.96 24.94
CA LEU A 288 8.10 -9.94 25.03
C LEU A 288 7.59 -8.73 25.83
N GLU A 289 8.24 -8.38 26.94
CA GLU A 289 7.86 -7.20 27.73
C GLU A 289 7.95 -5.89 26.93
N LEU A 290 8.94 -5.76 26.04
CA LEU A 290 9.09 -4.58 25.19
C LEU A 290 8.08 -4.58 24.05
N GLU A 291 7.89 -5.72 23.38
CA GLU A 291 6.89 -5.87 22.30
C GLU A 291 5.47 -5.62 22.81
N LEU A 292 5.14 -5.99 24.04
CA LEU A 292 3.85 -5.70 24.67
C LEU A 292 3.64 -4.20 24.98
N LYS A 293 4.69 -3.39 24.95
CA LYS A 293 4.62 -1.94 25.12
C LYS A 293 4.60 -1.20 23.78
N ASP A 294 4.73 -1.91 22.67
CA ASP A 294 4.83 -1.33 21.34
C ASP A 294 3.48 -1.35 20.62
N ASP A 295 2.57 -0.45 21.05
CA ASP A 295 1.24 -0.34 20.48
C ASP A 295 1.25 0.16 19.01
N TYR A 296 2.35 0.82 18.58
CA TYR A 296 2.50 1.44 17.26
C TYR A 296 3.48 0.73 16.32
N SER A 297 3.99 -0.44 16.70
CA SER A 297 4.93 -1.25 15.89
C SER A 297 6.21 -0.50 15.49
N ILE A 298 6.78 0.28 16.42
CA ILE A 298 8.05 0.98 16.22
C ILE A 298 9.25 0.04 16.33
N LEU A 299 9.11 -1.12 16.98
CA LEU A 299 10.20 -2.07 17.21
C LEU A 299 10.39 -3.00 16.01
N ASN A 300 11.65 -3.14 15.59
CA ASN A 300 12.03 -4.21 14.67
C ASN A 300 11.97 -5.58 15.38
N GLU A 301 11.62 -6.64 14.64
CA GLU A 301 11.54 -7.99 15.22
C GLU A 301 12.90 -8.43 15.80
N PRO A 302 12.98 -8.71 17.12
CA PRO A 302 14.20 -9.12 17.78
C PRO A 302 14.79 -10.39 17.15
N SER A 303 16.10 -10.37 16.88
CA SER A 303 16.79 -11.53 16.28
C SER A 303 16.69 -12.80 17.13
N ILE A 304 16.50 -12.67 18.44
CA ILE A 304 16.34 -13.77 19.39
C ILE A 304 15.22 -14.74 18.99
N TRP A 305 14.16 -14.29 18.31
CA TRP A 305 13.07 -15.18 17.91
C TRP A 305 13.46 -16.17 16.81
N ARG A 306 14.48 -15.81 16.02
CA ARG A 306 15.05 -16.60 14.92
C ARG A 306 16.27 -17.43 15.36
N GLU A 307 16.83 -17.14 16.52
CA GLU A 307 17.95 -17.89 17.09
C GLU A 307 17.54 -19.32 17.50
N THR A 308 18.52 -20.23 17.52
CA THR A 308 18.30 -21.62 17.93
C THR A 308 18.69 -21.79 19.39
N TYR A 309 17.70 -22.05 20.25
CA TYR A 309 17.90 -22.35 21.67
C TYR A 309 17.55 -23.79 22.02
N ALA A 310 18.00 -24.24 23.19
CA ALA A 310 17.65 -25.54 23.72
C ALA A 310 16.14 -25.65 24.00
N GLN A 311 15.55 -26.83 23.80
CA GLN A 311 14.12 -27.06 24.05
C GLN A 311 13.72 -26.73 25.50
N GLU A 312 14.63 -26.91 26.47
CA GLU A 312 14.32 -26.61 27.87
C GLU A 312 14.16 -25.12 28.15
N GLU A 313 14.85 -24.23 27.41
CA GLU A 313 14.65 -22.79 27.50
C GLU A 313 13.25 -22.41 27.00
N TRP A 314 12.81 -23.01 25.88
CA TRP A 314 11.45 -22.82 25.37
C TRP A 314 10.38 -23.35 26.34
N LYS A 315 10.64 -24.44 27.06
CA LYS A 315 9.73 -24.94 28.11
C LYS A 315 9.64 -23.99 29.30
N LEU A 316 10.77 -23.42 29.73
CA LEU A 316 10.80 -22.42 30.81
C LEU A 316 10.02 -21.16 30.41
N PHE A 317 10.24 -20.67 29.18
CA PHE A 317 9.49 -19.54 28.64
C PHE A 317 7.98 -19.84 28.55
N ALA A 318 7.59 -20.97 27.96
CA ALA A 318 6.19 -21.38 27.89
C ALA A 318 5.54 -21.50 29.28
N LYS A 319 6.27 -22.01 30.28
CA LYS A 319 5.79 -22.08 31.67
C LYS A 319 5.52 -20.69 32.26
N ALA A 320 6.42 -19.73 32.01
CA ALA A 320 6.25 -18.35 32.47
C ALA A 320 5.02 -17.69 31.82
N LEU A 321 4.81 -17.89 30.51
CA LEU A 321 3.62 -17.36 29.82
C LEU A 321 2.31 -17.99 30.32
N LYS A 322 2.29 -19.31 30.59
CA LYS A 322 1.13 -19.97 31.20
C LYS A 322 0.80 -19.40 32.58
N ALA A 323 1.80 -19.14 33.41
CA ALA A 323 1.61 -18.53 34.73
C ALA A 323 1.02 -17.12 34.61
N ARG A 324 1.59 -16.29 33.72
CA ARG A 324 1.08 -14.94 33.44
C ARG A 324 -0.38 -14.97 32.97
N LEU A 325 -0.72 -15.85 32.03
CA LEU A 325 -2.09 -15.98 31.53
C LEU A 325 -3.09 -16.41 32.62
N GLN A 326 -2.65 -17.19 33.61
CA GLN A 326 -3.46 -17.65 34.75
C GLN A 326 -3.63 -16.59 35.84
N GLU A 327 -2.61 -15.78 36.14
CA GLU A 327 -2.71 -14.70 37.13
C GLU A 327 -3.75 -13.67 36.71
N VAL A 328 -3.73 -13.28 35.42
CA VAL A 328 -4.71 -12.36 34.84
C VAL A 328 -6.15 -12.93 34.88
N GLU A 329 -6.34 -14.25 34.92
CA GLU A 329 -7.68 -14.86 35.08
C GLU A 329 -8.33 -14.56 36.44
N THR A 330 -7.54 -14.22 37.46
CA THR A 330 -8.04 -14.02 38.83
C THR A 330 -8.39 -12.57 39.16
N GLU A 331 -7.95 -11.61 38.36
CA GLU A 331 -7.97 -10.19 38.75
C GLU A 331 -9.08 -9.34 38.11
N THR A 332 -9.61 -9.63 36.91
CA THR A 332 -10.80 -8.91 36.38
C THR A 332 -11.37 -9.49 35.08
N ASP A 333 -12.65 -9.21 34.82
CA ASP A 333 -13.41 -9.54 33.60
C ASP A 333 -12.80 -8.80 32.38
N ILE A 334 -11.98 -9.50 31.59
CA ILE A 334 -11.11 -8.95 30.52
C ILE A 334 -11.90 -8.63 29.24
N LEU A 335 -12.90 -7.76 29.35
CA LEU A 335 -13.64 -7.27 28.18
C LEU A 335 -13.21 -5.86 27.74
N TYR A 336 -12.28 -5.20 28.44
CA TYR A 336 -11.93 -3.78 28.16
C TYR A 336 -10.45 -3.36 28.30
N GLU A 337 -9.51 -4.30 28.49
CA GLU A 337 -8.07 -4.04 28.26
C GLU A 337 -7.61 -4.87 27.07
N SER A 338 -6.73 -4.30 26.25
CA SER A 338 -6.39 -4.68 24.88
C SER A 338 -6.47 -6.18 24.57
N SER A 339 -7.47 -6.59 23.77
CA SER A 339 -7.58 -7.97 23.24
C SER A 339 -6.30 -8.42 22.53
N TRP A 340 -5.48 -7.48 22.05
CA TRP A 340 -4.25 -7.77 21.34
C TRP A 340 -3.16 -8.33 22.26
N GLU A 341 -2.98 -7.82 23.48
CA GLU A 341 -1.88 -8.24 24.36
C GLU A 341 -2.02 -9.72 24.73
N ARG A 342 -3.23 -10.11 25.15
CA ARG A 342 -3.52 -11.51 25.49
C ARG A 342 -3.34 -12.40 24.27
N ASP A 343 -3.85 -11.97 23.12
CA ASP A 343 -3.71 -12.74 21.89
C ASP A 343 -2.23 -12.88 21.47
N TYR A 344 -1.43 -11.83 21.62
CA TYR A 344 0.00 -11.83 21.33
C TYR A 344 0.77 -12.78 22.26
N VAL A 345 0.48 -12.74 23.57
CA VAL A 345 1.06 -13.67 24.55
C VAL A 345 0.68 -15.11 24.22
N VAL A 346 -0.56 -15.37 23.80
CA VAL A 346 -1.00 -16.72 23.41
C VAL A 346 -0.30 -17.18 22.12
N ASP A 347 -0.14 -16.32 21.11
CA ASP A 347 0.59 -16.67 19.89
C ASP A 347 2.07 -16.98 20.20
N ARG A 348 2.71 -16.20 21.08
CA ARG A 348 4.08 -16.46 21.56
C ARG A 348 4.18 -17.75 22.39
N LEU A 349 3.16 -18.06 23.19
CA LEU A 349 3.08 -19.33 23.91
C LEU A 349 2.96 -20.52 22.95
N ILE A 350 2.15 -20.41 21.89
CA ILE A 350 2.04 -21.46 20.88
C ILE A 350 3.37 -21.69 20.17
N ASP A 351 4.07 -20.63 19.76
CA ASP A 351 5.41 -20.76 19.16
C ASP A 351 6.40 -21.43 20.13
N ALA A 352 6.40 -21.01 21.40
CA ALA A 352 7.22 -21.62 22.43
C ALA A 352 6.93 -23.11 22.63
N LEU A 353 5.66 -23.52 22.63
CA LEU A 353 5.26 -24.92 22.76
C LEU A 353 5.72 -25.76 21.56
N ARG A 354 5.65 -25.22 20.33
CA ARG A 354 6.18 -25.89 19.13
C ARG A 354 7.68 -26.11 19.26
N LYS A 355 8.43 -25.07 19.59
CA LYS A 355 9.90 -25.13 19.74
C LYS A 355 10.35 -25.99 20.93
N ALA A 356 9.52 -26.08 21.97
CA ALA A 356 9.72 -26.97 23.12
C ALA A 356 9.40 -28.45 22.83
N GLY A 357 8.75 -28.76 21.71
CA GLY A 357 8.30 -30.11 21.39
C GLY A 357 7.05 -30.56 22.17
N LEU A 358 6.28 -29.63 22.75
CA LEU A 358 5.05 -29.87 23.52
C LEU A 358 3.80 -29.54 22.68
N SER A 359 3.76 -30.10 21.47
CA SER A 359 2.74 -29.78 20.47
C SER A 359 1.32 -30.24 20.86
N GLU A 360 1.22 -31.24 21.74
CA GLU A 360 -0.04 -31.76 22.27
C GLU A 360 -0.83 -30.73 23.10
N GLU A 361 -0.17 -29.70 23.64
CA GLU A 361 -0.82 -28.67 24.45
C GLU A 361 -1.43 -27.52 23.62
N ILE A 362 -1.02 -27.38 22.35
CA ILE A 362 -1.39 -26.23 21.50
C ILE A 362 -2.89 -26.17 21.22
N ILE A 363 -3.49 -27.30 20.83
CA ILE A 363 -4.93 -27.35 20.51
C ILE A 363 -5.78 -27.07 21.77
N PRO A 364 -5.58 -27.74 22.92
CA PRO A 364 -6.34 -27.44 24.14
C PRO A 364 -6.29 -25.96 24.56
N ILE A 365 -5.12 -25.32 24.48
CA ILE A 365 -4.96 -23.90 24.79
C ILE A 365 -5.73 -23.04 23.78
N SER A 366 -5.59 -23.35 22.49
CA SER A 366 -6.28 -22.62 21.43
C SER A 366 -7.81 -22.74 21.52
N GLU A 367 -8.33 -23.91 21.94
CA GLU A 367 -9.78 -24.11 22.17
C GLU A 367 -10.29 -23.25 23.33
N LEU A 368 -9.55 -23.24 24.44
CA LEU A 368 -9.86 -22.43 25.61
C LEU A 368 -9.87 -20.93 25.26
N GLU A 369 -8.84 -20.46 24.54
CA GLU A 369 -8.71 -19.05 24.18
C GLU A 369 -9.71 -18.62 23.10
N ALA A 370 -10.04 -19.48 22.13
CA ALA A 370 -11.08 -19.18 21.14
C ALA A 370 -12.46 -18.95 21.79
N GLU A 371 -12.79 -19.69 22.85
CA GLU A 371 -14.04 -19.47 23.59
C GLU A 371 -14.03 -18.14 24.37
N ARG A 372 -12.86 -17.75 24.89
CA ARG A 372 -12.65 -16.55 25.73
C ARG A 372 -12.54 -15.27 24.90
N THR A 373 -11.54 -15.16 24.02
CA THR A 373 -11.23 -13.94 23.27
C THR A 373 -12.03 -13.83 21.97
N GLY A 374 -12.61 -14.95 21.52
CA GLY A 374 -13.26 -15.04 20.22
C GLY A 374 -12.26 -15.18 19.07
N ASN A 375 -10.98 -15.47 19.34
CA ASN A 375 -9.98 -15.71 18.29
C ASN A 375 -10.07 -17.15 17.75
N TYR A 376 -11.17 -17.43 17.03
CA TYR A 376 -11.40 -18.72 16.38
C TYR A 376 -10.44 -18.97 15.21
N THR A 377 -9.92 -17.92 14.56
CA THR A 377 -9.02 -18.02 13.41
C THR A 377 -7.70 -18.68 13.79
N ARG A 378 -7.11 -18.31 14.94
CA ARG A 378 -5.95 -19.00 15.52
C ARG A 378 -6.21 -20.50 15.67
N LEU A 379 -7.27 -20.88 16.38
CA LEU A 379 -7.59 -22.28 16.62
C LEU A 379 -7.77 -23.07 15.31
N VAL A 380 -8.46 -22.49 14.33
CA VAL A 380 -8.69 -23.14 13.04
C VAL A 380 -7.38 -23.34 12.30
N ARG A 381 -6.48 -22.35 12.28
CA ARG A 381 -5.11 -22.47 11.73
C ARG A 381 -4.37 -23.64 12.40
N GLU A 382 -4.35 -23.67 13.73
CA GLU A 382 -3.69 -24.77 14.46
C GLU A 382 -4.29 -26.13 14.11
N LEU A 383 -5.62 -26.27 14.10
CA LEU A 383 -6.28 -27.53 13.75
C LEU A 383 -5.93 -28.01 12.34
N LEU A 384 -5.81 -27.09 11.38
CA LEU A 384 -5.41 -27.41 10.00
C LEU A 384 -3.95 -27.84 9.92
N ASP A 385 -3.04 -27.16 10.61
CA ASP A 385 -1.61 -27.50 10.67
C ASP A 385 -1.40 -28.90 11.28
N PHE A 386 -2.21 -29.28 12.27
CA PHE A 386 -2.23 -30.63 12.84
C PHE A 386 -3.03 -31.66 12.01
N GLY A 387 -3.54 -31.29 10.83
CA GLY A 387 -4.30 -32.16 9.94
C GLY A 387 -5.71 -32.54 10.45
N GLN A 388 -6.22 -31.88 11.49
CA GLN A 388 -7.53 -32.13 12.10
C GLN A 388 -8.66 -31.39 11.39
N LYS A 389 -8.73 -31.56 10.06
CA LYS A 389 -9.63 -30.81 9.16
C LYS A 389 -11.11 -30.82 9.59
N LYS A 390 -11.64 -31.97 10.02
CA LYS A 390 -13.05 -32.08 10.44
C LYS A 390 -13.37 -31.21 11.66
N ARG A 391 -12.46 -31.19 12.65
CA ARG A 391 -12.62 -30.32 13.82
C ARG A 391 -12.44 -28.86 13.45
N ALA A 392 -11.52 -28.55 12.53
CA ALA A 392 -11.36 -27.19 12.01
C ALA A 392 -12.69 -26.69 11.41
N GLU A 393 -13.36 -27.50 10.59
CA GLU A 393 -14.69 -27.15 10.06
C GLU A 393 -15.72 -26.93 11.18
N GLU A 394 -15.84 -27.85 12.14
CA GLU A 394 -16.76 -27.69 13.29
C GLU A 394 -16.54 -26.36 14.04
N TRP A 395 -15.28 -26.00 14.28
CA TRP A 395 -14.93 -24.74 14.94
C TRP A 395 -15.14 -23.51 14.05
N ILE A 396 -14.96 -23.62 12.73
CA ILE A 396 -15.36 -22.56 11.78
C ILE A 396 -16.87 -22.31 11.90
N TYR A 397 -17.71 -23.35 11.85
CA TYR A 397 -19.16 -23.22 12.01
C TYR A 397 -19.53 -22.53 13.32
N ARG A 398 -18.89 -22.94 14.42
CA ARG A 398 -19.12 -22.37 15.75
C ARG A 398 -18.70 -20.90 15.81
N GLY A 399 -17.51 -20.58 15.30
CA GLY A 399 -16.96 -19.23 15.27
C GLY A 399 -17.80 -18.29 14.42
N ILE A 400 -18.17 -18.70 13.21
CA ILE A 400 -19.05 -17.91 12.33
C ILE A 400 -20.38 -17.63 13.03
N LYS A 401 -21.05 -18.63 13.60
CA LYS A 401 -22.34 -18.42 14.28
C LYS A 401 -22.25 -17.48 15.49
N LYS A 402 -21.15 -17.51 16.24
CA LYS A 402 -20.95 -16.66 17.42
C LYS A 402 -20.54 -15.23 17.06
N LEU A 403 -19.68 -15.07 16.05
CA LEU A 403 -19.03 -13.79 15.74
C LEU A 403 -19.76 -12.95 14.71
N ARG A 404 -20.69 -13.52 13.93
CA ARG A 404 -21.23 -12.86 12.75
C ARG A 404 -21.83 -11.48 12.99
N GLU A 405 -22.43 -11.27 14.16
CA GLU A 405 -23.08 -10.00 14.53
C GLU A 405 -22.09 -8.98 15.11
N TYR A 406 -21.08 -9.44 15.84
CA TYR A 406 -20.20 -8.57 16.65
C TYR A 406 -18.83 -8.32 16.01
N LYS A 407 -18.30 -9.30 15.26
CA LYS A 407 -17.00 -9.25 14.57
C LYS A 407 -17.15 -9.83 13.15
N PRO A 408 -17.86 -9.13 12.24
CA PRO A 408 -18.15 -9.64 10.89
C PRO A 408 -16.88 -9.89 10.06
N GLY A 409 -15.81 -9.13 10.27
CA GLY A 409 -14.51 -9.34 9.60
C GLY A 409 -13.92 -10.72 9.93
N THR A 410 -13.80 -11.05 11.22
CA THR A 410 -13.31 -12.37 11.67
C THR A 410 -14.24 -13.52 11.22
N ALA A 411 -15.56 -13.30 11.22
CA ALA A 411 -16.50 -14.29 10.71
C ALA A 411 -16.32 -14.53 9.19
N TYR A 412 -16.01 -13.48 8.42
CA TYR A 412 -15.71 -13.58 7.00
C TYR A 412 -14.37 -14.29 6.75
N GLU A 413 -13.33 -14.03 7.54
CA GLU A 413 -12.06 -14.77 7.46
C GLU A 413 -12.27 -16.28 7.66
N LEU A 414 -13.04 -16.67 8.68
CA LEU A 414 -13.40 -18.08 8.90
C LEU A 414 -14.17 -18.68 7.71
N LEU A 415 -15.08 -17.91 7.10
CA LEU A 415 -15.81 -18.34 5.90
C LEU A 415 -14.85 -18.56 4.72
N GLN A 416 -13.87 -17.69 4.52
CA GLN A 416 -12.84 -17.86 3.48
C GLN A 416 -12.04 -19.14 3.72
N THR A 417 -11.61 -19.41 4.96
CA THR A 417 -10.94 -20.67 5.29
C THR A 417 -11.82 -21.89 4.99
N LEU A 418 -13.13 -21.84 5.27
CA LEU A 418 -14.05 -22.92 4.90
C LEU A 418 -14.16 -23.09 3.39
N ILE A 419 -14.21 -22.00 2.63
CA ILE A 419 -14.22 -22.03 1.17
C ILE A 419 -12.94 -22.72 0.67
N GLU A 420 -11.75 -22.31 1.13
CA GLU A 420 -10.47 -22.92 0.75
C GLU A 420 -10.42 -24.43 1.06
N ILE A 421 -10.90 -24.83 2.25
CA ILE A 421 -11.05 -26.23 2.65
C ILE A 421 -11.88 -27.02 1.62
N LYS A 422 -12.98 -26.43 1.13
CA LYS A 422 -13.93 -27.08 0.21
C LYS A 422 -13.45 -27.01 -1.23
N GLU A 423 -12.72 -25.98 -1.63
CA GLU A 423 -12.03 -25.89 -2.91
C GLU A 423 -10.96 -26.99 -3.02
N ASN A 424 -10.17 -27.20 -1.95
CA ASN A 424 -9.18 -28.28 -1.88
C ASN A 424 -9.81 -29.69 -1.89
N GLU A 425 -11.08 -29.83 -1.50
CA GLU A 425 -11.87 -31.06 -1.64
C GLU A 425 -12.53 -31.21 -3.02
N GLU A 426 -12.35 -30.24 -3.90
CA GLU A 426 -13.07 -30.11 -5.18
C GLU A 426 -14.59 -30.11 -5.00
N ASN A 427 -15.08 -29.71 -3.82
CA ASN A 427 -16.51 -29.63 -3.52
C ASN A 427 -17.11 -28.31 -4.02
N TRP A 428 -17.05 -28.11 -5.34
CA TRP A 428 -17.44 -26.87 -6.01
C TRP A 428 -18.91 -26.52 -5.83
N SER A 429 -19.78 -27.53 -5.65
CA SER A 429 -21.20 -27.30 -5.36
C SER A 429 -21.41 -26.65 -3.99
N PHE A 430 -20.59 -27.02 -3.01
CA PHE A 430 -20.64 -26.44 -1.68
C PHE A 430 -20.01 -25.04 -1.64
N VAL A 431 -18.91 -24.83 -2.36
CA VAL A 431 -18.30 -23.50 -2.54
C VAL A 431 -19.30 -22.53 -3.18
N ALA A 432 -20.00 -22.97 -4.24
CA ALA A 432 -21.05 -22.17 -4.86
C ALA A 432 -22.20 -21.85 -3.90
N ALA A 433 -22.54 -22.77 -2.99
CA ALA A 433 -23.54 -22.50 -1.95
C ALA A 433 -23.07 -21.41 -0.98
N LEU A 434 -21.86 -21.52 -0.44
CA LEU A 434 -21.28 -20.54 0.49
C LEU A 434 -21.18 -19.14 -0.13
N GLU A 435 -20.65 -19.03 -1.34
CA GLU A 435 -20.50 -17.74 -2.03
C GLU A 435 -21.85 -17.12 -2.41
N THR A 436 -22.84 -17.96 -2.76
CA THR A 436 -24.20 -17.48 -3.01
C THR A 436 -24.82 -16.95 -1.73
N GLU A 437 -24.75 -17.70 -0.64
CA GLU A 437 -25.27 -17.27 0.67
C GLU A 437 -24.63 -15.95 1.14
N GLU A 438 -23.32 -15.79 0.93
CA GLU A 438 -22.60 -14.57 1.24
C GLU A 438 -23.07 -13.38 0.40
N PHE A 439 -23.28 -13.57 -0.91
CA PHE A 439 -23.86 -12.52 -1.76
C PHE A 439 -25.26 -12.10 -1.28
N PHE A 440 -26.12 -13.06 -0.90
CA PHE A 440 -27.45 -12.76 -0.39
C PHE A 440 -27.44 -12.05 0.97
N ARG A 441 -26.38 -12.22 1.76
CA ARG A 441 -26.20 -11.55 3.05
C ARG A 441 -25.61 -10.16 2.91
N PHE A 442 -24.59 -10.02 2.06
CA PHE A 442 -23.90 -8.77 1.78
C PHE A 442 -23.81 -8.54 0.26
N PRO A 443 -24.89 -8.04 -0.37
CA PRO A 443 -24.91 -7.82 -1.81
C PRO A 443 -23.95 -6.71 -2.21
N GLN A 444 -22.85 -7.09 -2.85
CA GLN A 444 -21.81 -6.20 -3.36
C GLN A 444 -21.27 -6.75 -4.67
N LEU A 445 -20.58 -5.91 -5.46
CA LEU A 445 -19.98 -6.37 -6.72
C LEU A 445 -18.93 -7.46 -6.49
N SER A 446 -18.14 -7.34 -5.41
CA SER A 446 -17.11 -8.32 -5.04
C SER A 446 -17.71 -9.71 -4.73
N SER A 447 -18.77 -9.77 -3.91
CA SER A 447 -19.48 -11.01 -3.60
C SER A 447 -20.21 -11.57 -4.82
N TYR A 448 -20.75 -10.73 -5.70
CA TYR A 448 -21.34 -11.16 -6.98
C TYR A 448 -20.33 -11.83 -7.90
N ILE A 449 -19.13 -11.26 -8.05
CA ILE A 449 -18.06 -11.83 -8.90
C ILE A 449 -17.60 -13.20 -8.37
N ARG A 450 -17.44 -13.33 -7.04
CA ARG A 450 -17.08 -14.63 -6.43
C ARG A 450 -18.18 -15.68 -6.63
N MET A 451 -19.45 -15.30 -6.39
CA MET A 451 -20.61 -16.14 -6.67
C MET A 451 -20.66 -16.54 -8.16
N GLN A 452 -20.43 -15.61 -9.09
CA GLN A 452 -20.39 -15.87 -10.53
C GLN A 452 -19.32 -16.91 -10.89
N LYS A 453 -18.10 -16.74 -10.35
CA LYS A 453 -16.98 -17.68 -10.58
C LYS A 453 -17.34 -19.09 -10.10
N ALA A 454 -17.87 -19.22 -8.88
CA ALA A 454 -18.25 -20.51 -8.32
C ALA A 454 -19.43 -21.16 -9.06
N ALA A 455 -20.45 -20.37 -9.41
CA ALA A 455 -21.63 -20.82 -10.14
C ALA A 455 -21.33 -21.28 -11.58
N ARG A 456 -20.41 -20.58 -12.28
CA ARG A 456 -19.92 -21.00 -13.61
C ARG A 456 -19.19 -22.34 -13.52
N LYS A 457 -18.42 -22.56 -12.46
CA LYS A 457 -17.66 -23.81 -12.26
C LYS A 457 -18.54 -25.05 -12.12
N ILE A 458 -19.73 -24.89 -11.56
CA ILE A 458 -20.72 -25.97 -11.46
C ILE A 458 -21.76 -25.97 -12.59
N GLY A 459 -21.63 -25.07 -13.58
CA GLY A 459 -22.54 -24.97 -14.72
C GLY A 459 -23.96 -24.49 -14.37
N LYS A 460 -24.16 -23.86 -13.21
CA LYS A 460 -25.46 -23.37 -12.70
C LYS A 460 -25.59 -21.85 -12.71
N TRP A 461 -24.76 -21.18 -13.51
CA TRP A 461 -24.71 -19.72 -13.55
C TRP A 461 -26.05 -19.08 -13.88
N LYS A 462 -26.78 -19.60 -14.87
CA LYS A 462 -28.03 -19.00 -15.34
C LYS A 462 -29.09 -18.98 -14.23
N GLU A 463 -29.25 -20.08 -13.51
CA GLU A 463 -30.23 -20.21 -12.45
C GLU A 463 -29.88 -19.34 -11.23
N ILE A 464 -28.60 -19.32 -10.84
CA ILE A 464 -28.11 -18.54 -9.69
C ILE A 464 -28.16 -17.03 -10.00
N ARG A 465 -27.76 -16.62 -11.22
CA ARG A 465 -27.83 -15.23 -11.68
C ARG A 465 -29.26 -14.69 -11.64
N GLU A 466 -30.21 -15.45 -12.17
CA GLU A 466 -31.63 -15.02 -12.20
C GLU A 466 -32.16 -14.81 -10.77
N ALA A 467 -31.84 -15.72 -9.86
CA ALA A 467 -32.20 -15.59 -8.45
C ALA A 467 -31.59 -14.34 -7.79
N ALA A 468 -30.29 -14.10 -8.02
CA ALA A 468 -29.59 -12.92 -7.52
C ALA A 468 -30.21 -11.62 -8.05
N LEU A 469 -30.47 -11.53 -9.36
CA LEU A 469 -31.08 -10.35 -9.97
C LEU A 469 -32.51 -10.12 -9.48
N GLN A 470 -33.32 -11.18 -9.32
CA GLN A 470 -34.67 -11.05 -8.75
C GLN A 470 -34.64 -10.53 -7.31
N TYR A 471 -33.66 -10.96 -6.53
CA TYR A 471 -33.47 -10.46 -5.17
C TYR A 471 -33.10 -8.98 -5.16
N LEU A 472 -32.12 -8.56 -5.96
CA LEU A 472 -31.75 -7.14 -6.08
C LEU A 472 -32.91 -6.26 -6.58
N ARG A 473 -33.72 -6.78 -7.51
CA ARG A 473 -34.85 -6.07 -8.13
C ARG A 473 -36.08 -5.96 -7.22
N ARG A 474 -36.38 -7.00 -6.42
CA ARG A 474 -37.67 -7.14 -5.72
C ARG A 474 -37.56 -7.41 -4.22
N GLY A 475 -36.36 -7.66 -3.69
CA GLY A 475 -36.14 -8.04 -2.30
C GLY A 475 -36.68 -9.42 -1.93
N LYS A 476 -37.05 -10.25 -2.92
CA LYS A 476 -37.59 -11.60 -2.68
C LYS A 476 -36.46 -12.60 -2.65
N LEU A 477 -36.26 -13.25 -1.50
CA LEU A 477 -35.34 -14.37 -1.38
C LEU A 477 -35.88 -15.58 -2.16
N PRO A 478 -35.01 -16.37 -2.82
CA PRO A 478 -35.42 -17.56 -3.56
C PRO A 478 -35.94 -18.69 -2.65
N ALA A 479 -35.44 -18.76 -1.41
CA ALA A 479 -35.95 -19.67 -0.40
C ALA A 479 -37.25 -19.13 0.21
N ASN A 480 -38.37 -19.82 -0.03
CA ASN A 480 -39.57 -19.66 0.79
C ASN A 480 -39.19 -19.99 2.24
N GLN A 481 -39.41 -19.07 3.20
CA GLN A 481 -39.26 -19.36 4.63
C GLN A 481 -39.99 -20.66 4.99
N PRO A 482 -39.30 -21.80 5.24
CA PRO A 482 -39.95 -23.02 5.66
C PRO A 482 -40.29 -22.91 7.14
N LYS A 483 -41.35 -23.61 7.55
CA LYS A 483 -41.79 -23.70 8.95
C LYS A 483 -40.85 -24.55 9.83
N THR A 484 -39.79 -25.12 9.26
CA THR A 484 -38.86 -26.05 9.93
C THR A 484 -37.42 -25.76 9.52
N THR A 485 -36.52 -25.75 10.51
CA THR A 485 -35.09 -25.38 10.42
C THR A 485 -34.19 -26.40 9.72
N GLU A 486 -34.67 -27.60 9.38
CA GLU A 486 -33.82 -28.73 8.96
C GLU A 486 -33.50 -28.82 7.45
N GLU A 487 -34.16 -28.01 6.59
CA GLU A 487 -34.05 -28.09 5.12
C GLU A 487 -33.66 -26.76 4.44
N PHE A 488 -32.96 -25.85 5.12
CA PHE A 488 -32.70 -24.51 4.57
C PHE A 488 -31.46 -24.49 3.64
N SER A 489 -31.70 -24.49 2.33
CA SER A 489 -30.73 -24.10 1.27
C SER A 489 -31.20 -22.79 0.65
N ILE A 490 -30.28 -21.89 0.28
CA ILE A 490 -30.63 -20.60 -0.35
C ILE A 490 -31.33 -20.78 -1.70
N LEU A 491 -30.97 -21.85 -2.43
CA LEU A 491 -31.57 -22.24 -3.70
C LEU A 491 -31.84 -23.76 -3.69
N PRO A 492 -32.96 -24.21 -3.08
CA PRO A 492 -33.29 -25.62 -2.98
C PRO A 492 -33.35 -26.29 -4.36
N GLY A 493 -32.69 -27.45 -4.48
CA GLY A 493 -32.60 -28.21 -5.74
C GLY A 493 -31.50 -27.75 -6.70
N ILE A 494 -30.87 -26.60 -6.45
CA ILE A 494 -29.71 -26.10 -7.21
C ILE A 494 -28.43 -26.16 -6.36
N LEU A 495 -28.51 -25.68 -5.11
CA LEU A 495 -27.37 -25.59 -4.19
C LEU A 495 -27.59 -26.48 -2.96
N PRO A 496 -26.52 -27.14 -2.45
CA PRO A 496 -26.58 -27.90 -1.21
C PRO A 496 -26.82 -26.99 -0.01
N LYS A 497 -27.24 -27.58 1.12
CA LYS A 497 -27.31 -26.88 2.40
C LYS A 497 -25.91 -26.71 2.98
N THR A 498 -25.60 -25.53 3.49
CA THR A 498 -24.30 -25.25 4.13
C THR A 498 -24.37 -25.37 5.65
N GLY A 499 -25.51 -25.11 6.28
CA GLY A 499 -25.64 -25.02 7.74
C GLY A 499 -25.22 -23.67 8.35
N LEU A 500 -24.91 -22.67 7.51
CA LEU A 500 -24.56 -21.30 7.88
C LEU A 500 -25.67 -20.26 7.64
N LEU A 501 -26.74 -20.65 6.95
CA LEU A 501 -27.96 -19.85 6.87
C LEU A 501 -28.75 -19.98 8.17
N ASP A 502 -28.94 -18.87 8.86
CA ASP A 502 -29.83 -18.78 10.02
C ASP A 502 -31.28 -18.57 9.58
N ALA A 503 -32.22 -18.89 10.48
CA ALA A 503 -33.65 -18.62 10.25
C ALA A 503 -34.00 -17.13 10.37
N GLU A 504 -33.06 -16.29 10.84
CA GLU A 504 -33.25 -14.85 10.91
C GLU A 504 -33.26 -14.23 9.50
N PRO A 505 -34.05 -13.15 9.29
CA PRO A 505 -34.10 -12.51 7.98
C PRO A 505 -32.70 -11.98 7.64
N LEU A 506 -32.16 -12.42 6.50
CA LEU A 506 -31.10 -11.67 5.81
C LEU A 506 -31.53 -10.18 5.77
N GLU A 507 -30.58 -9.27 5.98
CA GLU A 507 -30.88 -7.85 6.13
C GLU A 507 -31.89 -7.37 5.06
N LYS A 508 -32.86 -6.57 5.50
CA LYS A 508 -33.85 -6.01 4.59
C LYS A 508 -33.18 -5.01 3.66
N ILE A 509 -32.76 -5.49 2.48
CA ILE A 509 -32.38 -4.62 1.38
C ILE A 509 -33.54 -3.71 1.00
N LYS A 510 -33.21 -2.52 0.47
CA LYS A 510 -34.18 -1.59 -0.14
C LYS A 510 -34.16 -1.78 -1.66
N PRO A 511 -34.95 -2.70 -2.23
CA PRO A 511 -35.00 -2.92 -3.67
C PRO A 511 -35.74 -1.77 -4.38
N PRO A 512 -35.40 -1.48 -5.65
CA PRO A 512 -34.27 -2.04 -6.40
C PRO A 512 -32.92 -1.46 -5.93
N ILE A 513 -31.88 -2.30 -5.84
CA ILE A 513 -30.50 -1.85 -5.58
C ILE A 513 -29.87 -1.41 -6.91
N LEU A 514 -30.24 -0.21 -7.37
CA LEU A 514 -29.92 0.30 -8.71
C LEU A 514 -28.41 0.41 -8.99
N ASP A 515 -27.63 0.86 -8.02
CA ASP A 515 -26.18 0.99 -8.09
C ASP A 515 -25.50 -0.35 -8.35
N LEU A 516 -25.85 -1.38 -7.58
CA LEU A 516 -25.31 -2.72 -7.78
C LEU A 516 -25.82 -3.37 -9.08
N LEU A 517 -27.08 -3.13 -9.46
CA LEU A 517 -27.62 -3.64 -10.74
C LEU A 517 -26.88 -3.04 -11.94
N ILE A 518 -26.54 -1.76 -11.91
CA ILE A 518 -25.72 -1.09 -12.94
C ILE A 518 -24.32 -1.70 -12.95
N GLN A 519 -23.65 -1.81 -11.80
CA GLN A 519 -22.31 -2.38 -11.71
C GLN A 519 -22.24 -3.82 -12.22
N ILE A 520 -23.26 -4.63 -11.91
CA ILE A 520 -23.39 -6.00 -12.45
C ILE A 520 -23.54 -5.97 -13.97
N ALA A 521 -24.43 -5.12 -14.51
CA ALA A 521 -24.62 -5.02 -15.96
C ALA A 521 -23.35 -4.56 -16.69
N ILE A 522 -22.57 -3.64 -16.08
CA ILE A 522 -21.25 -3.24 -16.59
C ILE A 522 -20.27 -4.42 -16.55
N GLN A 523 -20.21 -5.16 -15.44
CA GLN A 523 -19.32 -6.32 -15.29
C GLN A 523 -19.63 -7.43 -16.29
N GLU A 524 -20.90 -7.60 -16.65
CA GLU A 524 -21.37 -8.61 -17.60
C GLU A 524 -21.36 -8.15 -19.06
N ASP A 525 -20.91 -6.92 -19.34
CA ASP A 525 -20.90 -6.32 -20.68
C ASP A 525 -22.30 -6.23 -21.33
N GLU A 526 -23.33 -6.02 -20.49
CA GLU A 526 -24.75 -5.97 -20.89
C GLU A 526 -25.23 -4.53 -21.02
N ALA A 527 -24.80 -3.83 -22.09
CA ALA A 527 -25.09 -2.41 -22.30
C ALA A 527 -26.58 -2.04 -22.27
N ASP A 528 -27.48 -2.94 -22.69
CA ASP A 528 -28.94 -2.71 -22.66
C ASP A 528 -29.47 -2.60 -21.22
N GLU A 529 -29.00 -3.48 -20.33
CA GLU A 529 -29.36 -3.48 -18.92
C GLU A 529 -28.75 -2.26 -18.21
N VAL A 530 -27.52 -1.86 -18.57
CA VAL A 530 -26.91 -0.62 -18.05
C VAL A 530 -27.80 0.59 -18.33
N ILE A 531 -28.27 0.76 -19.57
CA ILE A 531 -29.16 1.86 -19.95
C ILE A 531 -30.50 1.79 -19.22
N HIS A 532 -31.09 0.59 -19.09
CA HIS A 532 -32.34 0.41 -18.37
C HIS A 532 -32.26 0.90 -16.92
N TRP A 533 -31.26 0.43 -16.17
CA TRP A 533 -31.09 0.80 -14.75
C TRP A 533 -30.60 2.23 -14.57
N TYR A 534 -29.76 2.74 -15.48
CA TYR A 534 -29.38 4.16 -15.49
C TYR A 534 -30.59 5.08 -15.69
N GLY A 535 -31.54 4.69 -16.55
CA GLY A 535 -32.81 5.41 -16.76
C GLY A 535 -33.66 5.50 -15.48
N GLU A 536 -33.80 4.39 -14.77
CA GLU A 536 -34.47 4.33 -13.45
C GLU A 536 -33.76 5.22 -12.43
N LEU A 537 -32.43 5.14 -12.34
CA LEU A 537 -31.63 5.97 -11.43
C LEU A 537 -31.78 7.47 -11.72
N LYS A 538 -31.87 7.86 -13.00
CA LYS A 538 -32.05 9.26 -13.42
C LYS A 538 -33.43 9.81 -13.09
N SER A 539 -34.44 8.95 -12.99
CA SER A 539 -35.80 9.34 -12.60
C SER A 539 -35.94 9.60 -11.09
N GLY A 540 -34.97 9.12 -10.30
CA GLY A 540 -34.80 9.47 -8.90
C GLY A 540 -34.58 10.97 -8.68
N LYS A 541 -35.32 11.54 -7.73
CA LYS A 541 -35.26 12.98 -7.40
C LYS A 541 -34.54 13.26 -6.07
N GLY A 542 -34.10 12.23 -5.36
CA GLY A 542 -33.44 12.35 -4.07
C GLY A 542 -31.97 12.77 -4.19
N GLU A 543 -31.46 13.49 -3.19
CA GLU A 543 -30.06 13.93 -3.17
C GLU A 543 -29.07 12.75 -3.14
N ALA A 544 -29.42 11.68 -2.41
CA ALA A 544 -28.63 10.45 -2.38
C ALA A 544 -28.53 9.77 -3.76
N GLU A 545 -29.60 9.83 -4.57
CA GLU A 545 -29.61 9.26 -5.93
C GLU A 545 -28.75 10.09 -6.89
N LYS A 546 -28.73 11.41 -6.73
CA LYS A 546 -27.82 12.29 -7.48
C LYS A 546 -26.37 11.96 -7.17
N THR A 547 -25.99 11.85 -5.89
CA THR A 547 -24.61 11.52 -5.51
C THR A 547 -24.17 10.18 -6.10
N ARG A 548 -25.01 9.13 -6.01
CA ARG A 548 -24.72 7.82 -6.61
C ARG A 548 -24.60 7.87 -8.13
N ARG A 549 -25.42 8.70 -8.78
CA ARG A 549 -25.34 8.91 -10.23
C ARG A 549 -23.99 9.52 -10.61
N PHE A 550 -23.56 10.57 -9.90
CA PHE A 550 -22.26 11.21 -10.14
C PHE A 550 -21.08 10.23 -9.98
N THR A 551 -21.14 9.28 -9.03
CA THR A 551 -20.07 8.30 -8.83
C THR A 551 -19.98 7.24 -9.92
N LEU A 552 -21.09 6.89 -10.58
CA LEU A 552 -21.13 5.82 -11.60
C LEU A 552 -21.12 6.32 -13.05
N GLU A 553 -21.33 7.62 -13.26
CA GLU A 553 -21.49 8.21 -14.60
C GLU A 553 -20.31 7.90 -15.54
N GLU A 554 -19.07 7.95 -15.06
CA GLU A 554 -17.91 7.59 -15.89
C GLU A 554 -17.92 6.11 -16.31
N GLU A 555 -18.13 5.19 -15.36
CA GLU A 555 -18.16 3.75 -15.61
C GLU A 555 -19.27 3.39 -16.59
N ILE A 556 -20.46 3.95 -16.40
CA ILE A 556 -21.62 3.79 -17.29
C ILE A 556 -21.29 4.26 -18.70
N ALA A 557 -20.75 5.48 -18.85
CA ALA A 557 -20.44 6.04 -20.16
C ALA A 557 -19.40 5.19 -20.90
N ASN A 558 -18.37 4.72 -20.20
CA ASN A 558 -17.37 3.83 -20.79
C ASN A 558 -17.98 2.48 -21.24
N ALA A 559 -18.93 1.92 -20.47
CA ALA A 559 -19.57 0.64 -20.76
C ALA A 559 -20.55 0.69 -21.95
N VAL A 560 -21.22 1.83 -22.16
CA VAL A 560 -22.27 1.93 -23.20
C VAL A 560 -21.80 2.61 -24.49
N LYS A 561 -20.59 3.17 -24.55
CA LYS A 561 -20.11 4.01 -25.67
C LYS A 561 -20.21 3.36 -27.05
N ASP A 562 -20.06 2.03 -27.15
CA ASP A 562 -20.03 1.34 -28.44
C ASP A 562 -21.45 1.05 -28.96
N LYS A 563 -22.43 0.82 -28.07
CA LYS A 563 -23.81 0.50 -28.42
C LYS A 563 -24.77 1.71 -28.35
N TYR A 564 -24.51 2.61 -27.41
CA TYR A 564 -25.27 3.84 -27.12
C TYR A 564 -24.33 5.05 -27.03
N PRO A 565 -23.62 5.38 -28.12
CA PRO A 565 -22.62 6.46 -28.16
C PRO A 565 -23.21 7.81 -27.75
N GLU A 566 -24.46 8.10 -28.11
CA GLU A 566 -25.16 9.34 -27.77
C GLU A 566 -25.34 9.51 -26.25
N VAL A 567 -25.59 8.42 -25.52
CA VAL A 567 -25.74 8.44 -24.06
C VAL A 567 -24.38 8.67 -23.40
N ALA A 568 -23.35 7.95 -23.84
CA ALA A 568 -21.99 8.12 -23.34
C ALA A 568 -21.47 9.55 -23.56
N ILE A 569 -21.66 10.08 -24.77
CA ILE A 569 -21.32 11.47 -25.11
C ILE A 569 -22.07 12.43 -24.18
N GLY A 570 -23.39 12.25 -23.98
CA GLY A 570 -24.17 13.10 -23.10
C GLY A 570 -23.66 13.12 -21.66
N ILE A 571 -23.23 11.97 -21.14
CA ILE A 571 -22.65 11.87 -19.79
C ILE A 571 -21.30 12.59 -19.72
N TRP A 572 -20.38 12.30 -20.65
CA TRP A 572 -19.08 12.97 -20.66
C TRP A 572 -19.19 14.49 -20.88
N LYS A 573 -20.17 14.97 -21.66
CA LYS A 573 -20.45 16.41 -21.82
C LYS A 573 -20.79 17.04 -20.46
N ASN A 574 -21.68 16.41 -19.69
CA ASN A 574 -22.04 16.89 -18.35
C ASN A 574 -20.83 16.92 -17.40
N ILE A 575 -20.01 15.86 -17.38
CA ILE A 575 -18.81 15.80 -16.53
C ILE A 575 -17.80 16.88 -16.93
N ALA A 576 -17.53 17.02 -18.23
CA ALA A 576 -16.60 18.02 -18.75
C ALA A 576 -17.05 19.46 -18.40
N GLU A 577 -18.34 19.75 -18.55
CA GLU A 577 -18.90 21.07 -18.25
C GLU A 577 -18.89 21.39 -16.75
N ASP A 578 -19.19 20.41 -15.88
CA ASP A 578 -19.05 20.56 -14.43
C ASP A 578 -17.59 20.87 -14.03
N LEU A 579 -16.63 20.12 -14.58
CA LEU A 579 -15.20 20.37 -14.34
C LEU A 579 -14.76 21.74 -14.85
N ILE A 580 -15.23 22.17 -16.02
CA ILE A 580 -14.98 23.52 -16.56
C ILE A 580 -15.60 24.60 -15.67
N SER A 581 -16.73 24.33 -15.01
CA SER A 581 -17.39 25.29 -14.12
C SER A 581 -16.56 25.61 -12.86
N LYS A 582 -15.74 24.66 -12.38
CA LYS A 582 -14.94 24.78 -11.13
C LYS A 582 -13.80 25.79 -11.19
N THR A 583 -13.51 26.37 -12.37
CA THR A 583 -12.51 27.44 -12.59
C THR A 583 -11.06 27.17 -12.14
N LYS A 584 -10.69 25.91 -11.90
CA LYS A 584 -9.33 25.50 -11.55
C LYS A 584 -8.61 24.94 -12.77
N VAL A 585 -7.31 25.24 -12.91
CA VAL A 585 -6.49 24.75 -14.04
C VAL A 585 -6.47 23.21 -14.09
N SER A 586 -6.32 22.55 -12.94
CA SER A 586 -6.38 21.09 -12.84
C SER A 586 -7.71 20.51 -13.30
N SER A 587 -8.83 21.20 -13.06
CA SER A 587 -10.15 20.78 -13.52
C SER A 587 -10.32 20.94 -15.02
N TYR A 588 -9.67 21.92 -15.65
CA TYR A 588 -9.65 22.02 -17.13
C TYR A 588 -8.83 20.89 -17.77
N GLU A 589 -7.75 20.48 -17.12
CA GLU A 589 -6.96 19.32 -17.55
C GLU A 589 -7.79 18.02 -17.46
N GLU A 590 -8.50 17.80 -16.36
CA GLU A 590 -9.42 16.65 -16.22
C GLU A 590 -10.57 16.72 -17.23
N ALA A 591 -11.16 17.90 -17.46
CA ALA A 591 -12.21 18.08 -18.47
C ALA A 591 -11.71 17.71 -19.88
N SER A 592 -10.44 17.99 -20.20
CA SER A 592 -9.85 17.67 -21.50
C SER A 592 -9.86 16.18 -21.81
N MET A 593 -9.79 15.32 -20.78
CA MET A 593 -9.86 13.87 -20.94
C MET A 593 -11.24 13.44 -21.44
N TYR A 594 -12.31 13.99 -20.85
CA TYR A 594 -13.69 13.72 -21.26
C TYR A 594 -14.01 14.31 -22.63
N LEU A 595 -13.52 15.52 -22.93
CA LEU A 595 -13.64 16.13 -24.27
C LEU A 595 -12.99 15.26 -25.35
N ARG A 596 -11.87 14.60 -25.04
CA ARG A 596 -11.26 13.62 -25.95
C ARG A 596 -12.15 12.40 -26.15
N LYS A 597 -12.66 11.79 -25.08
CA LYS A 597 -13.58 10.63 -25.19
C LYS A 597 -14.78 10.96 -26.08
N ILE A 598 -15.33 12.18 -25.95
CA ILE A 598 -16.40 12.69 -26.82
C ILE A 598 -15.94 12.77 -28.28
N LYS A 599 -14.78 13.40 -28.55
CA LYS A 599 -14.21 13.52 -29.89
C LYS A 599 -14.03 12.16 -30.55
N GLU A 600 -13.36 11.23 -29.87
CA GLU A 600 -13.06 9.90 -30.39
C GLU A 600 -14.33 9.11 -30.70
N THR A 601 -15.35 9.23 -29.85
CA THR A 601 -16.65 8.56 -30.04
C THR A 601 -17.47 9.21 -31.15
N LEU A 602 -17.43 10.53 -31.29
CA LEU A 602 -18.06 11.24 -32.42
C LEU A 602 -17.38 10.94 -33.76
N GLU A 603 -16.05 10.83 -33.76
CA GLU A 603 -15.26 10.42 -34.92
C GLU A 603 -15.55 8.97 -35.32
N SER A 604 -15.68 8.06 -34.36
CA SER A 604 -15.95 6.64 -34.64
C SER A 604 -17.33 6.40 -35.25
N ILE A 605 -18.34 7.20 -34.89
CA ILE A 605 -19.68 7.16 -35.49
C ILE A 605 -19.81 8.05 -36.75
N GLY A 606 -18.73 8.68 -37.21
CA GLY A 606 -18.70 9.49 -38.42
C GLY A 606 -19.35 10.88 -38.31
N ASN A 607 -19.53 11.40 -37.08
CA ASN A 607 -20.18 12.67 -36.80
C ASN A 607 -19.18 13.75 -36.33
N THR A 608 -18.19 14.03 -37.18
CA THR A 608 -17.16 15.05 -36.92
C THR A 608 -17.72 16.47 -36.85
N GLU A 609 -18.81 16.75 -37.57
CA GLU A 609 -19.46 18.06 -37.59
C GLU A 609 -20.04 18.43 -36.21
N GLU A 610 -20.62 17.46 -35.48
CA GLU A 610 -21.12 17.68 -34.13
C GLU A 610 -19.97 17.98 -33.15
N TRP A 611 -18.82 17.31 -33.29
CA TRP A 611 -17.65 17.60 -32.48
C TRP A 611 -17.18 19.05 -32.67
N GLU A 612 -17.04 19.49 -33.93
CA GLU A 612 -16.66 20.87 -34.23
C GLU A 612 -17.67 21.89 -33.70
N ALA A 613 -18.96 21.61 -33.82
CA ALA A 613 -20.01 22.47 -33.30
C ALA A 613 -19.95 22.58 -31.77
N TYR A 614 -19.78 21.44 -31.08
CA TYR A 614 -19.67 21.38 -29.63
C TYR A 614 -18.42 22.11 -29.12
N LEU A 615 -17.27 21.90 -29.77
CA LEU A 615 -16.03 22.57 -29.42
C LEU A 615 -16.11 24.09 -29.61
N ARG A 616 -16.74 24.56 -30.71
CA ARG A 616 -17.03 25.99 -30.92
C ARG A 616 -17.91 26.55 -29.81
N GLN A 617 -18.93 25.82 -29.37
CA GLN A 617 -19.82 26.23 -28.28
C GLN A 617 -19.07 26.36 -26.94
N ILE A 618 -18.20 25.40 -26.60
CA ILE A 618 -17.39 25.48 -25.36
C ILE A 618 -16.46 26.70 -25.39
N ARG A 619 -15.77 26.93 -26.53
CA ARG A 619 -14.89 28.09 -26.70
C ARG A 619 -15.66 29.40 -26.52
N GLU A 620 -16.84 29.51 -27.13
CA GLU A 620 -17.71 30.68 -27.05
C GLU A 620 -18.14 30.98 -25.61
N ALA A 621 -18.64 29.96 -24.90
CA ALA A 621 -19.12 30.09 -23.53
C ALA A 621 -18.00 30.41 -22.53
N ASN A 622 -16.75 30.07 -22.86
CA ASN A 622 -15.60 30.18 -21.96
C ASN A 622 -14.49 31.11 -22.49
N ARG A 623 -14.81 32.08 -23.36
CA ARG A 623 -13.86 33.02 -23.99
C ARG A 623 -12.88 33.71 -23.03
N LEU A 624 -13.27 33.92 -21.77
CA LEU A 624 -12.44 34.59 -20.77
C LEU A 624 -11.44 33.65 -20.07
N LYS A 625 -11.58 32.32 -20.22
CA LYS A 625 -10.74 31.30 -19.57
C LYS A 625 -9.55 30.95 -20.46
N LYS A 626 -8.54 31.84 -20.50
CA LYS A 626 -7.34 31.69 -21.38
C LYS A 626 -6.68 30.30 -21.29
N LYS A 627 -6.49 29.78 -20.08
CA LYS A 627 -5.90 28.45 -19.84
C LYS A 627 -6.74 27.30 -20.39
N LEU A 628 -8.07 27.42 -20.39
CA LEU A 628 -8.94 26.43 -21.02
C LEU A 628 -8.81 26.48 -22.53
N LEU A 629 -8.77 27.68 -23.13
CA LEU A 629 -8.61 27.83 -24.59
C LEU A 629 -7.29 27.22 -25.08
N GLU A 630 -6.18 27.43 -24.35
CA GLU A 630 -4.88 26.78 -24.64
C GLU A 630 -4.98 25.25 -24.64
N ILE A 631 -5.74 24.66 -23.70
CA ILE A 631 -5.97 23.21 -23.62
C ILE A 631 -6.82 22.72 -24.81
N LEU A 632 -7.85 23.47 -25.20
CA LEU A 632 -8.71 23.15 -26.35
C LEU A 632 -7.93 23.21 -27.67
N ASP A 633 -7.04 24.19 -27.84
CA ASP A 633 -6.17 24.29 -29.03
C ASP A 633 -5.26 23.06 -29.18
N ARG A 634 -4.77 22.50 -28.06
CA ARG A 634 -3.97 21.27 -28.07
C ARG A 634 -4.79 20.03 -28.42
N LEU A 635 -6.07 19.97 -28.08
CA LEU A 635 -6.97 18.85 -28.43
C LEU A 635 -7.27 18.76 -29.94
N GLU A 636 -7.16 19.87 -30.68
CA GLU A 636 -7.36 19.90 -32.14
C GLU A 636 -6.13 19.42 -32.92
N LYS A 637 -4.92 19.67 -32.40
CA LYS A 637 -3.67 19.30 -33.08
C LYS A 637 -3.48 17.77 -33.12
N THR A 638 -3.58 17.19 -34.32
CA THR A 638 -3.41 15.73 -34.53
C THR A 638 -1.96 15.28 -34.44
N ARG A 639 -1.00 16.18 -34.57
CA ARG A 639 0.46 15.98 -34.42
C ARG A 639 1.04 17.13 -33.60
N ILE A 640 2.16 16.88 -32.92
CA ILE A 640 2.81 17.92 -32.11
C ILE A 640 3.47 18.97 -33.02
N ILE A 641 4.14 18.54 -34.10
CA ILE A 641 4.70 19.41 -35.14
C ILE A 641 3.74 19.43 -36.35
N GLY A 642 3.57 20.62 -36.98
CA GLY A 642 2.91 20.77 -38.27
C GLY A 642 3.70 20.11 -39.41
N LYS A 643 3.04 19.80 -40.53
CA LYS A 643 3.74 19.23 -41.70
C LYS A 643 4.54 20.28 -42.44
#